data_AF-A0A354GGT6-F1
#
_entry.id   AF-A0A354GGT6-F1
#
_cell.length_a   1.000
_cell.length_b   1.000
_cell.length_c   1.000
_cell.angle_alpha   90.00
_cell.angle_beta   90.00
_cell.angle_gamma   90.00
#
_symmetry.space_group_name_H-M   'P 1'
#
loop_
_entity.id
_entity.type
_entity.pdbx_description
1 polymer ?
#
loop_
_entity_poly.entity_id
_entity_poly.type
_entity_poly.pdbx_seq_one_letter_code
_entity_poly.pdbx_strand_id
1 'polypeptide(L)'
;MYVYNALEEIALDRPILTSTSDTTSEIKGLYTSIITSNTTLQAITNNFKRITNYFSKDNQLDNVPLSEIITNFLKISTASNYQYGYAFLQEVIGTYNEIKEQIPALKTVQFPDIRAFQKHIMLGQTTSDVNYRHPFYASSIIEEESVLAKINLLIQRFNLQVQRFALFKPSSKAIKITPSKERGPLGEKAIPFFYNADDQLRLSWNFYATRDRNTESILSYFPSSSTEVHIKDPLAYDLDQASFFRIEGHQGKSYTEALDIINVLRFQKQLAFDVVTVSLAELEENDDQTKAYYKDYLEKHAGLEHKSGVYTGGTFILVYESEKNPTIVADFTLPYLCCSKKQNIGLTLPMQTVCEDAEPFMISSEPINARVKAFVGEVEINAIEKRGSQNYFNPSKVPAQYINQAILFTVNGVPVDLELVVKPVPEVTITTSVQAPEAIGGAYIITYSGLVSDFDFVLDFQGDGNTEVMLPNKQGEFIKLFSTKSDGFNVVSKVYATNSTTGCTSEYQIKVESLPDISIISLNFPDQEDCCNGLEIDEVSYIKGQDAYCLEDITTIPFTIKTVNDQPFDTARVRFKLSSEPTSNWREHTIKDINKPVLPIITSIGIYDVQVRIAYEGQETDWFTCPNFKIKRCDVSITSLNFLDDIDCCSGLEIDEVSYIKGQDVYCLEGITAIPFIIKTVNDQSFNMARVRFKLSSEPTSDWKEHTIKDINDPALPIITNIGIYDVQVRIAYKGQETDWFTCPNFKIISCAA
;
A
#
# COMPACT_ATOMS: atom_id res chain seq x y z
N MET A 1 36.43 -48.00 46.17
CA MET A 1 37.25 -48.20 44.94
C MET A 1 36.69 -49.23 43.95
N TYR A 2 36.28 -50.44 44.37
CA TYR A 2 35.79 -51.50 43.47
C TYR A 2 34.72 -51.03 42.46
N VAL A 3 33.71 -50.28 42.90
CA VAL A 3 32.65 -49.74 42.03
C VAL A 3 33.20 -48.80 40.97
N TYR A 4 34.05 -47.84 41.35
CA TYR A 4 34.67 -46.88 40.42
C TYR A 4 35.41 -47.60 39.29
N ASN A 5 36.16 -48.65 39.62
CA ASN A 5 36.90 -49.45 38.62
C ASN A 5 35.96 -50.27 37.71
N ALA A 6 34.69 -50.44 38.09
CA ALA A 6 33.65 -51.10 37.30
C ALA A 6 32.72 -50.10 36.58
N LEU A 7 33.06 -48.81 36.52
CA LEU A 7 32.30 -47.78 35.82
C LEU A 7 33.07 -47.31 34.57
N GLU A 8 32.62 -47.77 33.41
CA GLU A 8 33.26 -47.51 32.12
C GLU A 8 33.18 -46.02 31.74
N GLU A 9 34.16 -45.49 31.01
CA GLU A 9 34.03 -44.12 30.47
C GLU A 9 32.95 -44.07 29.39
N ILE A 10 32.13 -43.02 29.41
CA ILE A 10 31.10 -42.79 28.39
C ILE A 10 31.48 -41.53 27.62
N ALA A 11 32.00 -41.74 26.41
CA ALA A 11 32.14 -40.68 25.42
C ALA A 11 30.89 -40.65 24.52
N LEU A 12 30.46 -39.45 24.14
CA LEU A 12 29.46 -39.24 23.11
C LEU A 12 30.19 -38.72 21.86
N ASP A 13 30.00 -39.39 20.73
CA ASP A 13 30.63 -38.98 19.47
C ASP A 13 30.18 -37.59 19.04
N ARG A 14 31.09 -36.79 18.50
CA ARG A 14 30.77 -35.46 17.97
C ARG A 14 30.15 -35.59 16.57
N PRO A 15 29.00 -34.94 16.28
CA PRO A 15 28.53 -34.75 14.91
C PRO A 15 29.55 -33.93 14.11
N ILE A 16 30.17 -34.55 13.10
CA ILE A 16 31.13 -33.88 12.21
C ILE A 16 30.37 -33.47 10.94
N LEU A 17 30.21 -32.16 10.73
CA LEU A 17 29.61 -31.61 9.52
C LEU A 17 30.64 -31.64 8.38
N THR A 18 30.17 -32.01 7.19
CA THR A 18 30.94 -32.01 5.93
C THR A 18 30.19 -31.22 4.86
N SER A 19 30.83 -30.97 3.71
CA SER A 19 30.18 -30.39 2.52
C SER A 19 29.08 -31.28 1.91
N THR A 20 28.96 -32.53 2.36
CA THR A 20 27.88 -33.50 2.05
C THR A 20 26.87 -33.63 3.21
N SER A 21 26.82 -32.62 4.07
CA SER A 21 25.84 -32.50 5.17
C SER A 21 24.94 -31.30 4.89
N ASP A 22 24.57 -31.10 3.63
CA ASP A 22 23.94 -29.89 3.10
C ASP A 22 22.41 -29.95 3.01
N THR A 23 21.80 -31.08 3.36
CA THR A 23 20.34 -31.19 3.50
C THR A 23 19.90 -31.39 4.95
N THR A 24 18.65 -30.99 5.24
CA THR A 24 17.95 -31.27 6.51
C THR A 24 18.02 -32.75 6.90
N SER A 25 17.94 -33.64 5.91
CA SER A 25 17.98 -35.10 6.11
C SER A 25 19.36 -35.60 6.52
N GLU A 26 20.44 -35.09 5.94
CA GLU A 26 21.81 -35.50 6.27
C GLU A 26 22.24 -34.97 7.64
N ILE A 27 21.99 -33.70 7.94
CA ILE A 27 22.26 -33.13 9.27
C ILE A 27 21.49 -33.93 10.33
N LYS A 28 20.18 -34.19 10.11
CA LYS A 28 19.41 -35.06 10.99
C LYS A 28 20.00 -36.48 11.09
N GLY A 29 20.46 -37.04 9.98
CA GLY A 29 21.11 -38.36 9.89
C GLY A 29 22.33 -38.48 10.82
N LEU A 30 23.20 -37.46 10.83
CA LEU A 30 24.36 -37.40 11.73
C LEU A 30 23.92 -37.49 13.19
N TYR A 31 23.02 -36.60 13.63
CA TYR A 31 22.54 -36.56 15.01
C TYR A 31 21.80 -37.85 15.41
N THR A 32 20.93 -38.36 14.54
CA THR A 32 20.14 -39.57 14.83
C THR A 32 21.00 -40.82 14.93
N SER A 33 22.03 -40.97 14.07
CA SER A 33 22.96 -42.11 14.13
C SER A 33 23.70 -42.20 15.47
N ILE A 34 24.14 -41.05 16.01
CA ILE A 34 24.86 -40.98 17.29
C ILE A 34 23.93 -41.32 18.46
N ILE A 35 22.76 -40.68 18.54
CA ILE A 35 21.86 -40.88 19.70
C ILE A 35 21.13 -42.22 19.71
N THR A 36 21.10 -42.93 18.57
CA THR A 36 20.59 -44.31 18.48
C THR A 36 21.69 -45.37 18.60
N SER A 37 22.95 -44.96 18.82
CA SER A 37 24.09 -45.87 18.98
C SER A 37 23.87 -46.84 20.15
N ASN A 38 23.70 -48.13 19.81
CA ASN A 38 23.42 -49.16 20.80
C ASN A 38 24.56 -49.30 21.83
N THR A 39 25.82 -49.07 21.46
CA THR A 39 26.95 -49.12 22.40
C THR A 39 26.83 -48.02 23.45
N THR A 40 26.60 -46.77 23.05
CA THR A 40 26.47 -45.62 23.96
C THR A 40 25.24 -45.75 24.86
N LEU A 41 24.09 -46.14 24.30
CA LEU A 41 22.85 -46.32 25.06
C LEU A 41 22.96 -47.46 26.08
N GLN A 42 23.61 -48.58 25.71
CA GLN A 42 23.88 -49.67 26.65
C GLN A 42 24.90 -49.28 27.72
N ALA A 43 25.95 -48.53 27.39
CA ALA A 43 26.94 -48.05 28.35
C ALA A 43 26.30 -47.16 29.43
N ILE A 44 25.47 -46.18 29.03
CA ILE A 44 24.69 -45.34 29.97
C ILE A 44 23.80 -46.20 30.86
N THR A 45 23.01 -47.10 30.25
CA THR A 45 22.06 -47.95 30.98
C THR A 45 22.77 -48.87 31.98
N ASN A 46 23.85 -49.53 31.57
CA ASN A 46 24.59 -50.47 32.41
C ASN A 46 25.35 -49.77 33.53
N ASN A 47 26.04 -48.67 33.25
CA ASN A 47 26.80 -47.93 34.26
C ASN A 47 25.87 -47.28 35.30
N PHE A 48 24.76 -46.68 34.86
CA PHE A 48 23.79 -46.13 35.81
C PHE A 48 23.14 -47.24 36.66
N LYS A 49 22.81 -48.40 36.07
CA LYS A 49 22.33 -49.57 36.83
C LYS A 49 23.36 -50.12 37.82
N ARG A 50 24.66 -50.08 37.51
CA ARG A 50 25.74 -50.42 38.46
C ARG A 50 25.77 -49.45 39.64
N ILE A 51 25.60 -48.14 39.39
CA ILE A 51 25.50 -47.10 40.43
C ILE A 51 24.27 -47.34 41.32
N THR A 52 23.07 -47.44 40.75
CA THR A 52 21.82 -47.54 41.52
C THR A 52 21.78 -48.83 42.35
N ASN A 53 22.25 -49.96 41.80
CA ASN A 53 22.37 -51.21 42.54
C ASN A 53 23.33 -51.10 43.74
N TYR A 54 24.47 -50.42 43.58
CA TYR A 54 25.45 -50.28 44.67
C TYR A 54 24.93 -49.38 45.81
N PHE A 55 24.25 -48.29 45.47
CA PHE A 55 23.68 -47.37 46.46
C PHE A 55 22.25 -47.74 46.92
N SER A 56 21.72 -48.88 46.47
CA SER A 56 20.35 -49.35 46.72
C SER A 56 19.29 -48.26 46.43
N LYS A 57 19.35 -47.70 45.21
CA LYS A 57 18.46 -46.63 44.73
C LYS A 57 17.60 -47.08 43.56
N ASP A 58 16.50 -46.39 43.36
CA ASP A 58 15.63 -46.55 42.20
C ASP A 58 16.36 -46.17 40.91
N ASN A 59 16.05 -46.90 39.84
CA ASN A 59 16.60 -46.69 38.50
C ASN A 59 15.45 -46.45 37.52
N GLN A 60 15.31 -45.23 37.02
CA GLN A 60 14.24 -44.90 36.06
C GLN A 60 14.35 -45.72 34.76
N LEU A 61 15.55 -46.16 34.38
CA LEU A 61 15.78 -46.95 33.15
C LEU A 61 15.25 -48.38 33.25
N ASP A 62 14.95 -48.89 34.46
CA ASP A 62 14.23 -50.16 34.63
C ASP A 62 12.71 -50.00 34.39
N ASN A 63 12.17 -48.77 34.43
CA ASN A 63 10.77 -48.48 34.09
C ASN A 63 10.56 -48.18 32.60
N VAL A 64 11.45 -47.38 31.99
CA VAL A 64 11.40 -47.04 30.56
C VAL A 64 12.84 -47.04 29.99
N PRO A 65 13.18 -47.94 29.06
CA PRO A 65 14.52 -48.01 28.49
C PRO A 65 14.92 -46.73 27.75
N LEU A 66 16.20 -46.35 27.84
CA LEU A 66 16.73 -45.13 27.18
C LEU A 66 16.52 -45.17 25.65
N SER A 67 16.65 -46.35 25.04
CA SER A 67 16.40 -46.56 23.61
C SER A 67 14.94 -46.32 23.21
N GLU A 68 13.98 -46.65 24.07
CA GLU A 68 12.56 -46.37 23.83
C GLU A 68 12.28 -44.86 23.90
N ILE A 69 12.86 -44.17 24.89
CA ILE A 69 12.75 -42.72 25.06
C ILE A 69 13.26 -41.99 23.80
N ILE A 70 14.47 -42.32 23.33
CA ILE A 70 15.03 -41.75 22.10
C ILE A 70 14.17 -42.09 20.88
N THR A 71 13.70 -43.34 20.76
CA THR A 71 12.84 -43.77 19.65
C THR A 71 11.53 -43.00 19.61
N ASN A 72 10.90 -42.76 20.76
CA ASN A 72 9.65 -42.01 20.84
C ASN A 72 9.86 -40.51 20.61
N PHE A 73 10.96 -39.93 21.09
CA PHE A 73 11.37 -38.55 20.79
C PHE A 73 11.63 -38.33 19.29
N LEU A 74 12.23 -39.29 18.59
CA LEU A 74 12.50 -39.18 17.15
C LEU A 74 11.26 -39.32 16.27
N LYS A 75 10.19 -39.98 16.75
CA LYS A 75 8.89 -39.99 16.05
C LYS A 75 8.24 -38.61 15.99
N ILE A 76 8.48 -37.74 16.98
CA ILE A 76 7.91 -36.39 17.06
C ILE A 76 8.87 -35.29 16.55
N SER A 77 10.17 -35.58 16.44
CA SER A 77 11.20 -34.66 15.94
C SER A 77 11.52 -34.94 14.46
N THR A 78 10.58 -34.61 13.58
CA THR A 78 10.58 -35.04 12.18
C THR A 78 11.52 -34.23 11.27
N ALA A 79 11.40 -32.90 11.23
CA ALA A 79 12.23 -32.02 10.39
C ALA A 79 13.15 -31.06 11.18
N SER A 80 12.90 -30.90 12.48
CA SER A 80 13.62 -30.00 13.38
C SER A 80 13.60 -30.59 14.81
N ASN A 81 14.18 -29.89 15.79
CA ASN A 81 14.23 -30.27 17.20
C ASN A 81 15.07 -31.50 17.55
N TYR A 82 15.52 -32.29 16.57
CA TYR A 82 16.27 -33.54 16.77
C TYR A 82 17.59 -33.35 17.54
N GLN A 83 18.21 -32.17 17.47
CA GLN A 83 19.44 -31.84 18.23
C GLN A 83 19.22 -31.88 19.75
N TYR A 84 18.01 -31.64 20.26
CA TYR A 84 17.71 -31.75 21.69
C TYR A 84 17.89 -33.19 22.23
N GLY A 85 17.75 -34.22 21.40
CA GLY A 85 18.05 -35.60 21.79
C GLY A 85 19.54 -35.83 22.04
N TYR A 86 20.40 -35.13 21.29
CA TYR A 86 21.84 -35.16 21.50
C TYR A 86 22.26 -34.36 22.72
N ALA A 87 21.70 -33.16 22.90
CA ALA A 87 21.87 -32.38 24.13
C ALA A 87 21.44 -33.18 25.37
N PHE A 88 20.28 -33.85 25.34
CA PHE A 88 19.83 -34.72 26.43
C PHE A 88 20.84 -35.82 26.77
N LEU A 89 21.47 -36.48 25.79
CA LEU A 89 22.51 -37.48 26.06
C LEU A 89 23.77 -36.86 26.70
N GLN A 90 24.20 -35.67 26.25
CA GLN A 90 25.30 -34.94 26.90
C GLN A 90 24.99 -34.63 28.38
N GLU A 91 23.75 -34.25 28.68
CA GLU A 91 23.31 -33.85 30.03
C GLU A 91 23.23 -35.04 31.00
N VAL A 92 22.74 -36.21 30.56
CA VAL A 92 22.72 -37.41 31.43
C VAL A 92 24.12 -38.02 31.60
N ILE A 93 24.99 -37.93 30.57
CA ILE A 93 26.42 -38.29 30.70
C ILE A 93 27.12 -37.32 31.66
N GLY A 94 26.81 -36.03 31.62
CA GLY A 94 27.30 -35.03 32.59
C GLY A 94 26.94 -35.39 34.03
N THR A 95 25.69 -35.79 34.30
CA THR A 95 25.27 -36.27 35.62
C THR A 95 25.97 -37.58 36.02
N TYR A 96 26.13 -38.52 35.10
CA TYR A 96 26.89 -39.74 35.35
C TYR A 96 28.35 -39.44 35.76
N ASN A 97 29.03 -38.54 35.05
CA ASN A 97 30.40 -38.15 35.33
C ASN A 97 30.51 -37.47 36.71
N GLU A 98 29.61 -36.54 37.06
CA GLU A 98 29.58 -35.94 38.40
C GLU A 98 29.43 -36.98 39.52
N ILE A 99 28.58 -38.01 39.33
CA ILE A 99 28.45 -39.12 40.29
C ILE A 99 29.77 -39.88 40.39
N LYS A 100 30.33 -40.28 39.25
CA LYS A 100 31.57 -41.07 39.17
C LYS A 100 32.75 -40.35 39.85
N GLU A 101 32.85 -39.02 39.68
CA GLU A 101 33.83 -38.17 40.37
C GLU A 101 33.68 -38.14 41.90
N GLN A 102 32.47 -38.35 42.44
CA GLN A 102 32.29 -38.38 43.90
C GLN A 102 32.68 -39.74 44.52
N ILE A 103 32.61 -40.84 43.78
CA ILE A 103 32.81 -42.20 44.33
C ILE A 103 34.20 -42.39 44.98
N PRO A 104 35.33 -41.87 44.43
CA PRO A 104 36.64 -41.95 45.08
C PRO A 104 36.71 -41.27 46.46
N ALA A 105 35.85 -40.28 46.75
CA ALA A 105 35.80 -39.58 48.03
C ALA A 105 35.10 -40.40 49.14
N LEU A 106 34.41 -41.49 48.80
CA LEU A 106 33.86 -42.42 49.78
C LEU A 106 34.99 -43.20 50.46
N LYS A 107 35.42 -42.72 51.64
CA LYS A 107 36.48 -43.30 52.48
C LYS A 107 36.06 -44.60 53.20
N THR A 108 35.35 -45.49 52.49
CA THR A 108 34.94 -46.81 52.97
C THR A 108 36.15 -47.73 53.12
N VAL A 109 36.86 -47.59 54.24
CA VAL A 109 37.51 -48.75 54.85
C VAL A 109 36.39 -49.53 55.53
N GLN A 110 35.91 -50.60 54.87
CA GLN A 110 35.21 -51.68 55.57
C GLN A 110 36.09 -52.10 56.74
N PHE A 111 35.68 -51.75 57.97
CA PHE A 111 36.38 -51.91 59.25
C PHE A 111 37.91 -52.08 59.11
N PRO A 112 38.75 -51.04 59.35
CA PRO A 112 40.19 -51.22 59.34
C PRO A 112 40.56 -52.42 60.21
N ASP A 113 41.47 -53.28 59.70
CA ASP A 113 41.89 -54.50 60.41
C ASP A 113 42.11 -54.18 61.89
N ILE A 114 41.52 -54.97 62.78
CA ILE A 114 41.62 -54.80 64.23
C ILE A 114 43.09 -54.75 64.72
N ARG A 115 44.04 -55.19 63.88
CA ARG A 115 45.49 -55.11 64.08
C ARG A 115 46.15 -53.81 63.57
N ALA A 116 45.51 -53.05 62.69
CA ALA A 116 46.06 -51.85 62.05
C ALA A 116 46.50 -50.77 63.06
N PHE A 117 45.92 -50.77 64.26
CA PHE A 117 46.15 -49.75 65.29
C PHE A 117 46.69 -50.32 66.62
N GLN A 118 47.30 -51.52 66.61
CA GLN A 118 47.62 -52.35 67.78
C GLN A 118 48.43 -51.71 68.94
N LYS A 119 49.00 -50.49 68.78
CA LYS A 119 49.86 -49.83 69.78
C LYS A 119 49.70 -48.29 69.84
N HIS A 120 48.50 -47.75 69.66
CA HIS A 120 48.29 -46.30 69.85
C HIS A 120 48.46 -45.89 71.32
N ILE A 121 49.53 -45.16 71.61
CA ILE A 121 49.76 -44.47 72.90
C ILE A 121 49.56 -42.97 72.65
N MET A 122 48.59 -42.36 73.34
CA MET A 122 48.56 -40.90 73.46
C MET A 122 49.56 -40.47 74.53
N LEU A 123 50.44 -39.53 74.20
CA LEU A 123 51.32 -38.86 75.15
C LEU A 123 51.11 -37.35 75.12
N GLY A 124 51.07 -36.75 76.31
CA GLY A 124 50.79 -35.34 76.52
C GLY A 124 51.95 -34.40 76.19
N GLN A 125 51.67 -33.10 76.29
CA GLN A 125 52.55 -31.99 75.92
C GLN A 125 53.58 -31.66 77.01
N THR A 126 54.73 -31.07 76.62
CA THR A 126 55.37 -30.02 77.45
C THR A 126 56.13 -28.92 76.68
N THR A 127 56.71 -29.15 75.49
CA THR A 127 57.52 -28.10 74.81
C THR A 127 57.36 -28.03 73.28
N SER A 128 56.76 -26.92 72.82
CA SER A 128 56.94 -26.15 71.56
C SER A 128 57.07 -26.79 70.16
N ASP A 129 57.31 -28.09 69.98
CA ASP A 129 57.55 -28.64 68.64
C ASP A 129 56.26 -29.10 67.92
N VAL A 130 55.93 -28.45 66.81
CA VAL A 130 54.67 -28.64 66.06
C VAL A 130 54.71 -29.90 65.18
N ASN A 131 55.91 -30.45 64.93
CA ASN A 131 56.15 -31.50 63.94
C ASN A 131 55.62 -32.90 64.30
N TYR A 132 55.15 -33.11 65.53
CA TYR A 132 54.59 -34.39 66.01
C TYR A 132 53.06 -34.41 66.10
N ARG A 133 52.37 -33.34 65.66
CA ARG A 133 50.91 -33.37 65.54
C ARG A 133 50.50 -34.02 64.23
N HIS A 134 49.78 -35.13 64.31
CA HIS A 134 48.91 -35.51 63.20
C HIS A 134 47.83 -34.41 63.06
N PRO A 135 47.36 -34.11 61.83
CA PRO A 135 46.20 -33.25 61.65
C PRO A 135 44.98 -33.86 62.35
N PHE A 136 43.95 -33.05 62.60
CA PHE A 136 42.67 -33.57 63.05
C PHE A 136 42.06 -34.39 61.91
N TYR A 137 42.03 -35.72 62.07
CA TYR A 137 41.24 -36.59 61.21
C TYR A 137 39.80 -36.52 61.69
N ALA A 138 38.94 -35.82 60.93
CA ALA A 138 37.50 -35.92 61.13
C ALA A 138 37.09 -37.40 61.03
N SER A 139 36.11 -37.81 61.85
CA SER A 139 35.54 -39.15 61.74
C SER A 139 35.01 -39.34 60.32
N SER A 140 35.40 -40.44 59.65
CA SER A 140 35.07 -40.69 58.24
C SER A 140 33.58 -40.55 57.95
N ILE A 141 32.74 -40.90 58.94
CA ILE A 141 31.28 -40.79 58.89
C ILE A 141 30.76 -39.39 58.53
N ILE A 142 31.45 -38.31 58.95
CA ILE A 142 30.99 -36.92 58.76
C ILE A 142 31.24 -36.45 57.32
N GLU A 143 32.43 -36.74 56.77
CA GLU A 143 32.74 -36.40 55.38
C GLU A 143 31.96 -37.31 54.41
N GLU A 144 31.80 -38.58 54.77
CA GLU A 144 31.09 -39.58 53.97
C GLU A 144 29.59 -39.30 53.86
N GLU A 145 28.94 -38.79 54.92
CA GLU A 145 27.52 -38.39 54.88
C GLU A 145 27.27 -37.30 53.83
N SER A 146 28.12 -36.26 53.77
CA SER A 146 27.97 -35.20 52.75
C SER A 146 28.24 -35.70 51.33
N VAL A 147 29.21 -36.60 51.14
CA VAL A 147 29.49 -37.21 49.83
C VAL A 147 28.34 -38.11 49.38
N LEU A 148 27.81 -38.93 50.29
CA LEU A 148 26.67 -39.81 50.03
C LEU A 148 25.39 -39.00 49.74
N ALA A 149 25.14 -37.91 50.48
CA ALA A 149 24.03 -37.00 50.19
C ALA A 149 24.13 -36.40 48.79
N LYS A 150 25.33 -35.98 48.36
CA LYS A 150 25.59 -35.48 47.01
C LYS A 150 25.36 -36.57 45.94
N ILE A 151 25.87 -37.78 46.15
CA ILE A 151 25.64 -38.92 45.23
C ILE A 151 24.14 -39.23 45.11
N ASN A 152 23.41 -39.28 46.23
CA ASN A 152 21.97 -39.54 46.24
C ASN A 152 21.18 -38.48 45.45
N LEU A 153 21.54 -37.20 45.63
CA LEU A 153 20.93 -36.08 44.90
C LEU A 153 21.22 -36.14 43.39
N LEU A 154 22.42 -36.53 42.99
CA LEU A 154 22.78 -36.69 41.58
C LEU A 154 22.11 -37.91 40.92
N ILE A 155 21.93 -39.02 41.64
CA ILE A 155 21.11 -40.16 41.19
C ILE A 155 19.66 -39.72 40.97
N GLN A 156 19.11 -38.93 41.90
CA GLN A 156 17.78 -38.33 41.73
C GLN A 156 17.71 -37.40 40.51
N ARG A 157 18.75 -36.57 40.28
CA ARG A 157 18.84 -35.71 39.08
C ARG A 157 18.79 -36.52 37.79
N PHE A 158 19.56 -37.60 37.70
CA PHE A 158 19.55 -38.47 36.52
C PHE A 158 18.15 -39.07 36.26
N ASN A 159 17.52 -39.61 37.30
CA ASN A 159 16.17 -40.17 37.19
C ASN A 159 15.15 -39.11 36.73
N LEU A 160 15.21 -37.88 37.28
CA LEU A 160 14.34 -36.79 36.87
C LEU A 160 14.64 -36.28 35.45
N GLN A 161 15.90 -36.17 35.03
CA GLN A 161 16.28 -35.85 33.66
C GLN A 161 15.63 -36.84 32.67
N VAL A 162 15.76 -38.15 32.93
CA VAL A 162 15.15 -39.21 32.12
C VAL A 162 13.62 -39.08 32.09
N GLN A 163 12.96 -38.92 33.24
CA GLN A 163 11.51 -38.76 33.32
C GLN A 163 11.00 -37.53 32.55
N ARG A 164 11.65 -36.37 32.73
CA ARG A 164 11.20 -35.12 32.13
C ARG A 164 11.44 -35.09 30.62
N PHE A 165 12.56 -35.62 30.14
CA PHE A 165 12.79 -35.75 28.69
C PHE A 165 11.83 -36.74 28.01
N ALA A 166 11.46 -37.84 28.68
CA ALA A 166 10.44 -38.77 28.16
C ALA A 166 9.05 -38.14 27.99
N LEU A 167 8.76 -37.04 28.70
CA LEU A 167 7.54 -36.25 28.57
C LEU A 167 7.69 -35.05 27.63
N PHE A 168 8.89 -34.76 27.14
CA PHE A 168 9.17 -33.61 26.29
C PHE A 168 8.45 -33.71 24.95
N LYS A 169 7.74 -32.64 24.59
CA LYS A 169 7.12 -32.46 23.28
C LYS A 169 7.61 -31.14 22.69
N PRO A 170 8.39 -31.17 21.60
CA PRO A 170 8.73 -29.96 20.87
C PRO A 170 7.46 -29.20 20.49
N SER A 171 7.38 -27.94 20.89
CA SER A 171 6.25 -27.07 20.61
C SER A 171 6.78 -25.67 20.34
N SER A 172 6.08 -24.92 19.47
CA SER A 172 6.42 -23.52 19.21
C SER A 172 6.23 -22.73 20.49
N LYS A 173 7.34 -22.38 21.13
CA LYS A 173 7.41 -21.56 22.34
C LYS A 173 8.09 -20.23 21.99
N ALA A 174 8.07 -19.28 22.92
CA ALA A 174 8.82 -18.04 22.73
C ALA A 174 10.32 -18.35 22.63
N ILE A 175 11.08 -17.54 21.90
CA ILE A 175 12.54 -17.62 21.96
C ILE A 175 12.98 -16.93 23.24
N LYS A 176 13.84 -17.58 24.02
CA LYS A 176 14.39 -17.00 25.25
C LYS A 176 15.90 -17.21 25.30
N ILE A 177 16.59 -16.18 25.75
CA ILE A 177 18.01 -16.22 26.09
C ILE A 177 18.14 -16.40 27.61
N THR A 178 18.96 -17.36 28.05
CA THR A 178 19.20 -17.63 29.48
C THR A 178 20.72 -17.66 29.76
N PRO A 179 21.23 -16.78 30.65
CA PRO A 179 22.63 -16.83 31.09
C PRO A 179 23.03 -18.17 31.69
N SER A 180 24.24 -18.64 31.38
CA SER A 180 24.76 -19.95 31.79
C SER A 180 26.31 -19.96 31.75
N LYS A 181 26.90 -21.11 32.07
CA LYS A 181 28.35 -21.34 31.99
C LYS A 181 28.72 -22.30 30.86
N GLU A 182 29.80 -21.99 30.15
CA GLU A 182 30.42 -22.90 29.18
C GLU A 182 30.99 -24.16 29.85
N ARG A 183 31.77 -23.96 30.92
CA ARG A 183 32.58 -24.97 31.60
C ARG A 183 32.15 -25.18 33.05
N GLY A 184 32.71 -26.20 33.67
CA GLY A 184 32.39 -26.62 35.03
C GLY A 184 31.31 -27.70 35.09
N PRO A 185 30.93 -28.13 36.31
CA PRO A 185 29.90 -29.13 36.53
C PRO A 185 28.59 -28.73 35.87
N LEU A 186 27.82 -29.71 35.40
CA LEU A 186 26.47 -29.52 34.88
C LEU A 186 25.56 -28.82 35.90
N GLY A 187 25.70 -29.14 37.18
CA GLY A 187 24.93 -28.50 38.25
C GLY A 187 25.15 -26.97 38.35
N GLU A 188 26.20 -26.39 37.74
CA GLU A 188 26.42 -24.94 37.69
C GLU A 188 25.87 -24.26 36.42
N LYS A 189 25.29 -25.03 35.50
CA LYS A 189 24.70 -24.54 34.24
C LYS A 189 23.21 -24.31 34.39
N ALA A 190 22.65 -23.43 33.55
CA ALA A 190 21.21 -23.22 33.50
C ALA A 190 20.48 -24.46 32.98
N ILE A 191 19.30 -24.78 33.55
CA ILE A 191 18.55 -26.00 33.21
C ILE A 191 17.98 -25.88 31.78
N PRO A 192 18.26 -26.84 30.88
CA PRO A 192 17.74 -26.83 29.51
C PRO A 192 16.21 -26.73 29.39
N PHE A 193 15.77 -26.09 28.31
CA PHE A 193 14.35 -25.94 27.96
C PHE A 193 13.57 -27.26 27.96
N PHE A 194 14.14 -28.32 27.38
CA PHE A 194 13.45 -29.59 27.17
C PHE A 194 13.10 -30.38 28.45
N TYR A 195 13.57 -29.96 29.63
CA TYR A 195 13.18 -30.57 30.90
C TYR A 195 11.95 -29.95 31.56
N ASN A 196 11.45 -28.80 31.08
CA ASN A 196 10.36 -28.04 31.72
C ASN A 196 10.56 -27.90 33.25
N ALA A 197 11.65 -27.24 33.64
CA ALA A 197 12.20 -27.25 35.01
C ALA A 197 11.15 -26.94 36.10
N ASP A 198 10.69 -27.99 36.77
CA ASP A 198 9.88 -27.92 37.98
C ASP A 198 10.75 -27.90 39.24
N ASP A 199 10.12 -27.73 40.40
CA ASP A 199 10.81 -27.62 41.68
C ASP A 199 11.51 -28.92 42.07
N GLN A 200 10.99 -30.08 41.67
CA GLN A 200 11.64 -31.37 41.93
C GLN A 200 12.98 -31.49 41.19
N LEU A 201 13.01 -31.12 39.91
CA LEU A 201 14.26 -31.10 39.15
C LEU A 201 15.23 -30.05 39.72
N ARG A 202 14.74 -28.85 40.05
CA ARG A 202 15.53 -27.77 40.66
C ARG A 202 16.20 -28.21 41.98
N LEU A 203 15.45 -28.89 42.86
CA LEU A 203 15.94 -29.50 44.12
C LEU A 203 16.94 -30.64 43.92
N SER A 204 17.14 -31.12 42.70
CA SER A 204 18.17 -32.10 42.37
C SER A 204 19.30 -31.54 41.51
N TRP A 205 19.17 -30.31 40.99
CA TRP A 205 20.06 -29.81 39.96
C TRP A 205 21.47 -29.51 40.47
N ASN A 206 21.56 -28.80 41.60
CA ASN A 206 22.82 -28.42 42.24
C ASN A 206 22.80 -28.79 43.73
N PHE A 207 23.77 -29.59 44.17
CA PHE A 207 23.87 -30.06 45.55
C PHE A 207 24.01 -28.92 46.57
N TYR A 208 24.88 -27.94 46.29
CA TYR A 208 25.13 -26.84 47.23
C TYR A 208 23.93 -25.88 47.28
N ALA A 209 23.33 -25.54 46.13
CA ALA A 209 22.10 -24.75 46.12
C ALA A 209 20.96 -25.45 46.90
N THR A 210 20.85 -26.78 46.80
CA THR A 210 19.84 -27.55 47.54
C THR A 210 20.11 -27.55 49.05
N ARG A 211 21.36 -27.81 49.45
CA ARG A 211 21.80 -27.74 50.86
C ARG A 211 21.53 -26.36 51.46
N ASP A 212 21.83 -25.30 50.70
CA ASP A 212 21.75 -23.91 51.13
C ASP A 212 20.36 -23.28 50.88
N ARG A 213 19.38 -24.08 50.42
CA ARG A 213 17.99 -23.69 50.12
C ARG A 213 17.85 -22.57 49.07
N ASN A 214 18.84 -22.45 48.19
CA ASN A 214 18.93 -21.46 47.13
C ASN A 214 18.65 -22.06 45.73
N THR A 215 17.78 -23.07 45.64
CA THR A 215 17.47 -23.74 44.35
C THR A 215 16.61 -22.88 43.44
N GLU A 216 15.93 -21.87 43.97
CA GLU A 216 15.16 -20.93 43.16
C GLU A 216 16.06 -20.04 42.28
N SER A 217 17.31 -19.77 42.69
CA SER A 217 18.28 -18.98 41.88
C SER A 217 18.87 -19.76 40.69
N ILE A 218 18.54 -21.04 40.53
CA ILE A 218 19.01 -21.85 39.40
C ILE A 218 18.23 -21.41 38.16
N LEU A 219 18.93 -20.67 37.30
CA LEU A 219 18.40 -20.13 36.05
C LEU A 219 18.00 -21.24 35.08
N SER A 220 16.95 -20.98 34.31
CA SER A 220 16.43 -21.88 33.28
C SER A 220 15.45 -21.14 32.37
N TYR A 221 15.13 -21.74 31.22
CA TYR A 221 14.11 -21.22 30.32
C TYR A 221 12.79 -20.90 31.09
N PHE A 222 12.32 -21.85 31.90
CA PHE A 222 11.17 -21.66 32.81
C PHE A 222 11.68 -21.21 34.18
N PRO A 223 11.57 -19.92 34.57
CA PRO A 223 12.10 -19.45 35.85
C PRO A 223 11.34 -20.06 37.03
N SER A 224 11.98 -20.12 38.20
CA SER A 224 11.40 -20.64 39.45
C SER A 224 10.23 -19.78 39.97
N SER A 225 9.60 -20.22 41.06
CA SER A 225 8.54 -19.47 41.76
C SER A 225 8.98 -18.17 42.43
N SER A 226 10.29 -17.91 42.57
CA SER A 226 10.85 -16.73 43.27
C SER A 226 10.21 -15.41 42.85
N THR A 227 10.15 -14.46 43.78
CA THR A 227 9.71 -13.08 43.50
C THR A 227 10.86 -12.16 43.08
N GLU A 228 12.11 -12.63 43.12
CA GLU A 228 13.29 -11.83 42.85
C GLU A 228 13.47 -11.57 41.35
N VAL A 229 13.55 -10.29 40.99
CA VAL A 229 13.54 -9.85 39.58
C VAL A 229 14.75 -10.37 38.81
N HIS A 230 15.92 -10.51 39.45
CA HIS A 230 17.13 -11.06 38.82
C HIS A 230 17.05 -12.56 38.47
N ILE A 231 16.06 -13.29 39.01
CA ILE A 231 15.77 -14.68 38.64
C ILE A 231 14.75 -14.74 37.48
N LYS A 232 13.86 -13.74 37.40
CA LYS A 232 12.83 -13.64 36.34
C LYS A 232 13.36 -13.04 35.04
N ASP A 233 14.14 -11.97 35.14
CA ASP A 233 14.83 -11.29 34.04
C ASP A 233 16.35 -11.18 34.35
N PRO A 234 17.09 -12.29 34.29
CA PRO A 234 18.52 -12.32 34.60
C PRO A 234 19.37 -11.50 33.63
N LEU A 235 18.84 -11.13 32.46
CA LEU A 235 19.55 -10.32 31.46
C LEU A 235 19.53 -8.82 31.80
N ALA A 236 18.78 -8.37 32.81
CA ALA A 236 18.80 -7.00 33.31
C ALA A 236 19.89 -6.74 34.37
N TYR A 237 20.71 -7.74 34.71
CA TYR A 237 21.68 -7.72 35.81
C TYR A 237 23.08 -8.06 35.32
N ASP A 238 24.05 -8.05 36.23
CA ASP A 238 25.45 -8.39 35.97
C ASP A 238 25.61 -9.77 35.30
N LEU A 239 26.38 -9.81 34.22
CA LEU A 239 26.64 -10.96 33.38
C LEU A 239 28.10 -11.46 33.46
N ASP A 240 28.93 -10.94 34.36
CA ASP A 240 30.35 -11.35 34.52
C ASP A 240 30.52 -12.87 34.75
N GLN A 241 29.53 -13.53 35.36
CA GLN A 241 29.53 -14.99 35.59
C GLN A 241 28.97 -15.79 34.39
N ALA A 242 28.43 -15.13 33.36
CA ALA A 242 27.79 -15.75 32.20
C ALA A 242 28.78 -15.86 31.04
N SER A 243 29.51 -16.98 30.96
CA SER A 243 30.39 -17.27 29.81
C SER A 243 29.65 -17.91 28.62
N PHE A 244 28.35 -18.19 28.77
CA PHE A 244 27.52 -18.79 27.74
C PHE A 244 26.06 -18.31 27.83
N PHE A 245 25.43 -18.09 26.69
CA PHE A 245 24.02 -17.76 26.57
C PHE A 245 23.28 -18.95 25.95
N ARG A 246 22.42 -19.63 26.71
CA ARG A 246 21.49 -20.61 26.12
C ARG A 246 20.45 -19.85 25.30
N ILE A 247 20.27 -20.22 24.05
CA ILE A 247 19.26 -19.65 23.14
C ILE A 247 18.37 -20.81 22.72
N GLU A 248 17.12 -20.80 23.19
CA GLU A 248 16.21 -21.94 23.10
C GLU A 248 14.80 -21.50 22.68
N GLY A 249 14.07 -22.40 21.99
CA GLY A 249 12.72 -22.14 21.47
C GLY A 249 12.65 -21.68 20.00
N HIS A 250 13.80 -21.59 19.30
CA HIS A 250 13.93 -21.13 17.91
C HIS A 250 13.77 -22.24 16.86
N GLN A 251 14.11 -23.50 17.17
CA GLN A 251 14.03 -24.59 16.19
C GLN A 251 12.58 -24.83 15.72
N GLY A 252 12.39 -24.97 14.40
CA GLY A 252 11.08 -25.10 13.77
C GLY A 252 10.30 -23.79 13.58
N LYS A 253 10.86 -22.63 13.95
CA LYS A 253 10.33 -21.31 13.58
C LYS A 253 10.89 -20.84 12.24
N SER A 254 10.31 -19.77 11.69
CA SER A 254 10.94 -19.03 10.58
C SER A 254 12.26 -18.41 11.05
N TYR A 255 13.31 -18.49 10.23
CA TYR A 255 14.60 -17.87 10.54
C TYR A 255 14.47 -16.36 10.67
N THR A 256 13.57 -15.72 9.92
CA THR A 256 13.31 -14.28 9.99
C THR A 256 12.71 -13.87 11.34
N GLU A 257 11.66 -14.57 11.78
CA GLU A 257 11.03 -14.38 13.10
C GLU A 257 12.07 -14.58 14.22
N ALA A 258 12.90 -15.62 14.10
CA ALA A 258 13.89 -15.94 15.11
C ALA A 258 15.06 -14.95 15.15
N LEU A 259 15.59 -14.56 13.99
CA LEU A 259 16.65 -13.56 13.87
C LEU A 259 16.19 -12.22 14.44
N ASP A 260 14.97 -11.77 14.09
CA ASP A 260 14.37 -10.54 14.64
C ASP A 260 14.31 -10.59 16.17
N ILE A 261 13.74 -11.66 16.75
CA ILE A 261 13.59 -11.77 18.21
C ILE A 261 14.96 -11.84 18.91
N ILE A 262 15.90 -12.63 18.39
CA ILE A 262 17.23 -12.78 19.00
C ILE A 262 18.00 -11.46 18.89
N ASN A 263 17.96 -10.76 17.75
CA ASN A 263 18.60 -9.46 17.60
C ASN A 263 17.99 -8.40 18.50
N VAL A 264 16.65 -8.32 18.62
CA VAL A 264 15.99 -7.42 19.56
C VAL A 264 16.45 -7.69 20.99
N LEU A 265 16.43 -8.94 21.45
CA LEU A 265 16.91 -9.29 22.81
C LEU A 265 18.40 -8.96 23.00
N ARG A 266 19.24 -9.28 22.00
CA ARG A 266 20.68 -9.02 21.99
C ARG A 266 20.99 -7.53 22.07
N PHE A 267 20.36 -6.69 21.25
CA PHE A 267 20.59 -5.24 21.26
C PHE A 267 20.00 -4.58 22.51
N GLN A 268 18.77 -4.92 22.92
CA GLN A 268 18.15 -4.35 24.13
C GLN A 268 18.90 -4.70 25.41
N LYS A 269 19.48 -5.90 25.51
CA LYS A 269 20.25 -6.37 26.67
C LYS A 269 21.77 -6.27 26.49
N GLN A 270 22.25 -5.62 25.41
CA GLN A 270 23.67 -5.43 25.07
C GLN A 270 24.51 -6.72 25.16
N LEU A 271 23.98 -7.84 24.66
CA LEU A 271 24.61 -9.16 24.83
C LEU A 271 25.78 -9.35 23.86
N ALA A 272 26.94 -9.67 24.43
CA ALA A 272 28.18 -9.88 23.70
C ALA A 272 28.21 -11.24 22.99
N PHE A 273 27.51 -11.35 21.86
CA PHE A 273 27.66 -12.39 20.84
C PHE A 273 27.27 -11.83 19.46
N ASP A 274 27.23 -12.64 18.42
CA ASP A 274 26.69 -12.26 17.11
C ASP A 274 25.79 -13.35 16.51
N VAL A 275 24.96 -13.02 15.52
CA VAL A 275 24.02 -13.96 14.89
C VAL A 275 24.18 -13.96 13.37
N VAL A 276 24.38 -15.14 12.80
CA VAL A 276 24.43 -15.37 11.35
C VAL A 276 23.34 -16.37 10.95
N THR A 277 22.72 -16.14 9.79
CA THR A 277 21.76 -17.07 9.19
C THR A 277 22.39 -17.79 8.01
N VAL A 278 22.13 -19.10 7.91
CA VAL A 278 22.81 -19.97 6.94
C VAL A 278 21.78 -20.84 6.23
N SER A 279 21.68 -20.67 4.91
CA SER A 279 20.75 -21.39 4.05
C SER A 279 21.36 -22.71 3.57
N LEU A 280 20.60 -23.80 3.69
CA LEU A 280 20.95 -25.09 3.08
C LEU A 280 20.79 -25.07 1.55
N ALA A 281 19.85 -24.29 1.02
CA ALA A 281 19.74 -24.01 -0.41
C ALA A 281 20.70 -22.88 -0.84
N GLU A 282 21.14 -22.94 -2.09
CA GLU A 282 21.91 -21.87 -2.72
C GLU A 282 21.11 -20.56 -2.80
N LEU A 283 21.80 -19.42 -2.68
CA LEU A 283 21.19 -18.10 -2.61
C LEU A 283 21.44 -17.34 -3.92
N GLU A 284 20.42 -17.25 -4.76
CA GLU A 284 20.42 -16.40 -5.96
C GLU A 284 20.43 -14.91 -5.52
N GLU A 285 21.33 -14.10 -6.12
CA GLU A 285 21.44 -12.64 -5.90
C GLU A 285 21.56 -12.20 -4.42
N ASN A 286 22.44 -12.85 -3.65
CA ASN A 286 22.61 -12.57 -2.22
C ASN A 286 23.41 -11.29 -1.89
N ASP A 287 22.75 -10.13 -1.95
CA ASP A 287 23.28 -8.87 -1.41
C ASP A 287 23.20 -8.78 0.13
N ASP A 288 22.48 -9.69 0.80
CA ASP A 288 22.35 -9.74 2.26
C ASP A 288 23.54 -10.45 2.92
N GLN A 289 24.47 -9.64 3.44
CA GLN A 289 25.70 -10.12 4.08
C GLN A 289 25.49 -10.85 5.41
N THR A 290 24.26 -10.93 5.94
CA THR A 290 23.92 -11.75 7.12
C THR A 290 23.33 -13.12 6.79
N LYS A 291 23.17 -13.40 5.49
CA LYS A 291 22.87 -14.72 4.94
C LYS A 291 24.13 -15.30 4.31
N ALA A 292 24.39 -16.57 4.59
CA ALA A 292 25.43 -17.33 3.89
C ALA A 292 24.85 -18.64 3.35
N TYR A 293 25.37 -19.10 2.21
CA TYR A 293 25.14 -20.46 1.75
C TYR A 293 25.94 -21.45 2.62
N TYR A 294 25.32 -22.55 3.01
CA TYR A 294 25.86 -23.47 4.01
C TYR A 294 27.22 -24.08 3.64
N LYS A 295 27.43 -24.48 2.38
CA LYS A 295 28.71 -25.07 1.93
C LYS A 295 29.84 -24.07 2.05
N ASP A 296 29.67 -22.90 1.43
CA ASP A 296 30.56 -21.75 1.54
C ASP A 296 30.90 -21.38 2.98
N TYR A 297 29.89 -21.35 3.86
CA TYR A 297 30.07 -20.98 5.25
C TYR A 297 30.87 -22.05 6.02
N LEU A 298 30.54 -23.34 5.83
CA LEU A 298 31.24 -24.45 6.47
C LEU A 298 32.71 -24.58 6.00
N GLU A 299 32.98 -24.35 4.72
CA GLU A 299 34.34 -24.35 4.16
C GLU A 299 35.21 -23.21 4.75
N LYS A 300 34.63 -22.03 4.95
CA LYS A 300 35.31 -20.87 5.54
C LYS A 300 35.39 -20.96 7.07
N HIS A 301 34.43 -21.63 7.72
CA HIS A 301 34.23 -21.64 9.18
C HIS A 301 34.05 -23.07 9.72
N ALA A 302 35.16 -23.83 9.70
CA ALA A 302 35.23 -25.12 10.37
C ALA A 302 34.99 -25.00 11.88
N GLY A 303 34.50 -26.08 12.48
CA GLY A 303 34.34 -26.21 13.93
C GLY A 303 32.95 -25.94 14.49
N LEU A 304 31.93 -25.75 13.63
CA LEU A 304 30.52 -25.68 14.01
C LEU A 304 30.13 -26.80 14.98
N GLU A 305 29.43 -26.45 16.05
CA GLU A 305 29.00 -27.38 17.11
C GLU A 305 27.64 -26.96 17.66
N HIS A 306 26.73 -27.91 17.91
CA HIS A 306 25.48 -27.62 18.61
C HIS A 306 25.71 -27.58 20.12
N LYS A 307 25.32 -26.48 20.76
CA LYS A 307 25.34 -26.31 22.23
C LYS A 307 24.06 -25.72 22.81
N SER A 308 22.98 -25.64 22.00
CA SER A 308 21.71 -24.98 22.36
C SER A 308 21.91 -23.52 22.82
N GLY A 309 22.80 -22.78 22.15
CA GLY A 309 23.24 -21.45 22.55
C GLY A 309 24.61 -21.06 22.01
N VAL A 310 25.19 -20.00 22.57
CA VAL A 310 26.40 -19.33 22.08
C VAL A 310 27.32 -18.90 23.23
N TYR A 311 28.63 -18.92 22.99
CA TYR A 311 29.64 -18.38 23.91
C TYR A 311 29.54 -16.86 24.02
N THR A 312 29.89 -16.29 25.17
CA THR A 312 30.17 -14.85 25.27
C THR A 312 31.39 -14.53 24.40
N GLY A 313 31.24 -13.60 23.45
CA GLY A 313 32.20 -13.33 22.37
C GLY A 313 32.12 -14.29 21.17
N GLY A 314 31.13 -15.18 21.11
CA GLY A 314 30.93 -16.14 20.03
C GLY A 314 29.91 -15.73 18.97
N THR A 315 29.74 -16.57 17.95
CA THR A 315 28.70 -16.45 16.93
C THR A 315 27.66 -17.56 17.10
N PHE A 316 26.38 -17.20 17.05
CA PHE A 316 25.23 -18.10 17.01
C PHE A 316 24.76 -18.24 15.55
N ILE A 317 24.51 -19.46 15.11
CA ILE A 317 24.26 -19.77 13.71
C ILE A 317 22.92 -20.47 13.59
N LEU A 318 21.99 -19.84 12.88
CA LEU A 318 20.67 -20.36 12.57
C LEU A 318 20.69 -20.99 11.19
N VAL A 319 20.52 -22.31 11.10
CA VAL A 319 20.51 -23.03 9.83
C VAL A 319 19.07 -23.29 9.39
N TYR A 320 18.72 -22.81 8.20
CA TYR A 320 17.37 -22.88 7.62
C TYR A 320 17.37 -23.55 6.25
N GLU A 321 16.23 -24.11 5.86
CA GLU A 321 16.17 -24.97 4.67
C GLU A 321 16.30 -24.19 3.35
N SER A 322 15.54 -23.12 3.15
CA SER A 322 15.69 -22.21 1.99
C SER A 322 14.90 -20.92 2.18
N GLU A 323 15.02 -19.94 1.27
CA GLU A 323 14.11 -18.78 1.24
C GLU A 323 12.64 -19.18 0.99
N LYS A 324 12.39 -20.29 0.29
CA LYS A 324 11.04 -20.81 0.02
C LYS A 324 10.45 -21.58 1.23
N ASN A 325 11.31 -22.21 2.03
CA ASN A 325 10.96 -22.79 3.32
C ASN A 325 11.90 -22.24 4.41
N PRO A 326 11.60 -21.07 4.99
CA PRO A 326 12.49 -20.38 5.93
C PRO A 326 12.57 -21.05 7.31
N THR A 327 12.17 -22.32 7.45
CA THR A 327 12.15 -23.03 8.73
C THR A 327 13.57 -23.32 9.23
N ILE A 328 13.85 -22.98 10.49
CA ILE A 328 15.09 -23.37 11.18
C ILE A 328 15.07 -24.88 11.45
N VAL A 329 16.07 -25.57 10.91
CA VAL A 329 16.24 -27.02 11.05
C VAL A 329 17.34 -27.40 12.03
N ALA A 330 18.33 -26.52 12.26
CA ALA A 330 19.41 -26.73 13.22
C ALA A 330 19.98 -25.39 13.74
N ASP A 331 20.68 -25.46 14.88
CA ASP A 331 21.57 -24.40 15.35
C ASP A 331 22.98 -24.90 15.66
N PHE A 332 23.94 -24.00 15.49
CA PHE A 332 25.36 -24.19 15.78
C PHE A 332 25.96 -22.93 16.44
N THR A 333 27.15 -23.07 17.01
CA THR A 333 27.94 -21.93 17.52
C THR A 333 29.41 -22.02 17.15
N LEU A 334 30.04 -20.85 16.97
CA LEU A 334 31.49 -20.66 16.90
C LEU A 334 31.98 -19.94 18.17
N PRO A 335 33.16 -20.29 18.71
CA PRO A 335 33.74 -19.65 19.90
C PRO A 335 34.45 -18.31 19.59
N TYR A 336 34.09 -17.66 18.48
CA TYR A 336 34.61 -16.37 18.05
C TYR A 336 33.53 -15.60 17.27
N LEU A 337 33.62 -14.27 17.24
CA LEU A 337 32.83 -13.41 16.37
C LEU A 337 33.26 -13.62 14.91
N CYS A 338 32.31 -13.99 14.04
CA CYS A 338 32.54 -14.27 12.64
C CYS A 338 31.61 -13.45 11.76
N CYS A 339 32.23 -12.71 10.86
CA CYS A 339 31.74 -12.57 9.48
C CYS A 339 30.47 -11.75 9.27
N SER A 340 29.91 -11.18 10.33
CA SER A 340 29.37 -9.83 10.27
C SER A 340 30.46 -8.85 9.81
N LYS A 341 30.56 -8.67 8.48
CA LYS A 341 30.80 -7.32 7.97
C LYS A 341 29.77 -6.44 8.69
N LYS A 342 30.23 -5.40 9.39
CA LYS A 342 29.36 -4.51 10.17
C LYS A 342 28.13 -4.19 9.32
N GLN A 343 26.95 -4.63 9.75
CA GLN A 343 25.72 -4.09 9.19
C GLN A 343 25.76 -2.60 9.47
N ASN A 344 25.88 -1.80 8.42
CA ASN A 344 25.48 -0.42 8.49
C ASN A 344 23.97 -0.46 8.77
N ILE A 345 23.58 -0.13 10.00
CA ILE A 345 22.19 0.04 10.35
C ILE A 345 21.85 1.46 9.93
N GLY A 346 21.30 1.58 8.73
CA GLY A 346 20.99 2.84 8.08
C GLY A 346 19.50 2.95 7.80
N LEU A 347 19.00 4.18 7.84
CA LEU A 347 17.77 4.56 7.16
C LEU A 347 18.11 5.78 6.30
N THR A 348 17.47 5.90 5.15
CA THR A 348 17.56 7.08 4.28
C THR A 348 16.15 7.48 3.93
N LEU A 349 15.82 8.71 4.32
CA LEU A 349 14.55 9.36 4.01
C LEU A 349 14.77 10.26 2.77
N PRO A 350 13.87 10.27 1.77
CA PRO A 350 13.97 11.20 0.65
C PRO A 350 13.72 12.66 1.04
N MET A 351 13.07 12.88 2.20
CA MET A 351 12.77 14.18 2.79
C MET A 351 12.59 14.04 4.31
N GLN A 352 12.89 15.09 5.08
CA GLN A 352 12.68 15.15 6.54
C GLN A 352 11.36 15.84 6.92
N THR A 353 10.63 16.39 5.97
CA THR A 353 9.35 17.06 6.19
C THR A 353 8.43 16.76 5.00
N VAL A 354 7.17 16.43 5.29
CA VAL A 354 6.18 16.01 4.29
C VAL A 354 4.77 16.41 4.73
N CYS A 355 3.85 16.62 3.80
CA CYS A 355 2.45 16.94 4.07
C CYS A 355 1.63 15.68 4.40
N GLU A 356 0.57 15.81 5.19
CA GLU A 356 -0.23 14.68 5.66
C GLU A 356 -1.06 13.97 4.57
N ASP A 357 -1.32 14.65 3.46
CA ASP A 357 -2.01 14.17 2.26
C ASP A 357 -1.08 13.53 1.22
N ALA A 358 0.24 13.65 1.40
CA ALA A 358 1.21 13.20 0.40
C ALA A 358 1.21 11.67 0.22
N GLU A 359 1.42 11.22 -1.01
CA GLU A 359 1.42 9.79 -1.34
C GLU A 359 2.50 9.00 -0.58
N PRO A 360 2.27 7.70 -0.29
CA PRO A 360 3.25 6.87 0.42
C PRO A 360 4.55 6.72 -0.37
N PHE A 361 5.64 7.28 0.16
CA PHE A 361 6.95 7.28 -0.48
C PHE A 361 7.87 6.20 0.07
N MET A 362 8.83 5.77 -0.75
CA MET A 362 9.82 4.76 -0.41
C MET A 362 10.83 5.30 0.62
N ILE A 363 11.14 4.51 1.64
CA ILE A 363 12.28 4.74 2.54
C ILE A 363 13.26 3.59 2.38
N SER A 364 14.55 3.92 2.29
CA SER A 364 15.60 2.91 2.09
C SER A 364 16.25 2.57 3.42
N SER A 365 16.23 1.30 3.81
CA SER A 365 16.96 0.82 4.98
C SER A 365 18.22 0.06 4.56
N GLU A 366 19.25 0.11 5.40
CA GLU A 366 20.36 -0.83 5.37
C GLU A 366 20.24 -1.74 6.61
N PRO A 367 20.08 -3.07 6.44
CA PRO A 367 19.89 -3.80 5.17
C PRO A 367 18.52 -3.52 4.50
N ILE A 368 18.44 -3.78 3.18
CA ILE A 368 17.26 -3.48 2.33
C ILE A 368 15.98 -4.12 2.87
N ASN A 369 16.08 -5.33 3.41
CA ASN A 369 14.99 -6.12 3.95
C ASN A 369 14.64 -5.79 5.42
N ALA A 370 15.30 -4.83 6.06
CA ALA A 370 15.13 -4.53 7.47
C ALA A 370 13.68 -4.21 7.87
N ARG A 371 13.37 -4.42 9.15
CA ARG A 371 12.10 -4.02 9.76
C ARG A 371 12.22 -2.59 10.27
N VAL A 372 11.63 -1.65 9.53
CA VAL A 372 11.48 -0.26 9.97
C VAL A 372 10.22 -0.12 10.81
N LYS A 373 10.30 0.65 11.90
CA LYS A 373 9.18 1.11 12.72
C LYS A 373 9.28 2.62 12.94
N ALA A 374 8.14 3.28 13.11
CA ALA A 374 8.03 4.70 13.38
C ALA A 374 7.44 4.93 14.79
N PHE A 375 7.92 5.96 15.47
CA PHE A 375 7.57 6.28 16.86
C PHE A 375 7.41 7.79 17.05
N VAL A 376 6.57 8.19 18.01
CA VAL A 376 6.49 9.57 18.51
C VAL A 376 6.65 9.51 20.02
N GLY A 377 7.79 10.01 20.52
CA GLY A 377 8.28 9.67 21.85
C GLY A 377 8.46 8.16 22.00
N GLU A 378 7.82 7.55 23.00
CA GLU A 378 7.84 6.11 23.24
C GLU A 378 6.69 5.34 22.54
N VAL A 379 5.79 6.03 21.83
CA VAL A 379 4.59 5.41 21.23
C VAL A 379 4.84 4.99 19.78
N GLU A 380 4.71 3.70 19.50
CA GLU A 380 4.78 3.15 18.13
C GLU A 380 3.57 3.59 17.30
N ILE A 381 3.81 4.06 16.07
CA ILE A 381 2.76 4.46 15.11
C ILE A 381 2.79 3.58 13.85
N ASN A 382 1.61 3.21 13.35
CA ASN A 382 1.45 2.32 12.20
C ASN A 382 1.58 3.05 10.84
N ALA A 383 2.60 3.90 10.70
CA ALA A 383 2.86 4.69 9.50
C ALA A 383 3.81 4.02 8.49
N ILE A 384 4.38 2.86 8.82
CA ILE A 384 5.25 2.08 7.92
C ILE A 384 4.45 0.99 7.21
N GLU A 385 4.55 0.96 5.89
CA GLU A 385 4.05 -0.12 5.03
C GLU A 385 5.21 -0.90 4.42
N LYS A 386 5.08 -2.22 4.30
CA LYS A 386 6.06 -3.07 3.62
C LYS A 386 5.46 -3.64 2.34
N ARG A 387 6.11 -3.40 1.21
CA ARG A 387 5.68 -3.83 -0.13
C ARG A 387 6.82 -4.65 -0.74
N GLY A 388 6.74 -5.97 -0.63
CA GLY A 388 7.84 -6.87 -0.95
C GLY A 388 9.01 -6.73 0.04
N SER A 389 10.22 -6.53 -0.47
CA SER A 389 11.41 -6.23 0.34
C SER A 389 11.41 -4.81 0.91
N GLN A 390 10.74 -3.86 0.25
CA GLN A 390 10.92 -2.43 0.45
C GLN A 390 9.96 -1.85 1.51
N ASN A 391 10.47 -0.88 2.28
CA ASN A 391 9.71 -0.11 3.26
C ASN A 391 9.19 1.20 2.64
N TYR A 392 7.98 1.61 3.02
CA TYR A 392 7.32 2.85 2.61
C TYR A 392 6.80 3.58 3.85
N PHE A 393 6.92 4.91 3.88
CA PHE A 393 6.26 5.75 4.87
C PHE A 393 4.95 6.29 4.30
N ASN A 394 3.86 6.20 5.04
CA ASN A 394 2.53 6.69 4.65
C ASN A 394 2.11 7.84 5.60
N PRO A 395 2.21 9.11 5.16
CA PRO A 395 1.85 10.28 5.97
C PRO A 395 0.40 10.23 6.49
N SER A 396 -0.55 9.83 5.66
CA SER A 396 -1.98 9.78 6.00
C SER A 396 -2.35 8.69 7.03
N LYS A 397 -1.37 7.86 7.45
CA LYS A 397 -1.51 6.93 8.59
C LYS A 397 -0.95 7.47 9.91
N VAL A 398 -0.39 8.67 9.92
CA VAL A 398 0.01 9.34 11.16
C VAL A 398 -1.24 9.89 11.86
N PRO A 399 -1.52 9.50 13.12
CA PRO A 399 -2.65 10.06 13.88
C PRO A 399 -2.56 11.58 14.01
N ALA A 400 -3.67 12.29 13.81
CA ALA A 400 -3.75 13.76 13.82
C ALA A 400 -3.08 14.44 15.04
N GLN A 401 -3.17 13.82 16.23
CA GLN A 401 -2.52 14.32 17.46
C GLN A 401 -0.98 14.38 17.40
N TYR A 402 -0.35 13.66 16.46
CA TYR A 402 1.09 13.58 16.27
C TYR A 402 1.61 14.39 15.07
N ILE A 403 0.72 15.08 14.35
CA ILE A 403 1.10 16.05 13.33
C ILE A 403 1.92 17.18 13.99
N ASN A 404 2.91 17.72 13.26
CA ASN A 404 3.96 18.62 13.75
C ASN A 404 4.92 18.06 14.81
N GLN A 405 4.82 16.79 15.21
CA GLN A 405 5.79 16.16 16.11
C GLN A 405 6.90 15.44 15.34
N ALA A 406 8.06 15.28 15.96
CA ALA A 406 9.17 14.51 15.41
C ALA A 406 8.84 13.01 15.45
N ILE A 407 8.80 12.39 14.27
CA ILE A 407 8.67 10.94 14.11
C ILE A 407 10.08 10.36 14.04
N LEU A 408 10.40 9.52 15.02
CA LEU A 408 11.66 8.79 15.12
C LEU A 408 11.52 7.39 14.55
N PHE A 409 12.63 6.80 14.12
CA PHE A 409 12.62 5.47 13.49
C PHE A 409 13.55 4.48 14.21
N THR A 410 13.19 3.20 14.14
CA THR A 410 14.11 2.10 14.44
C THR A 410 14.24 1.19 13.23
N VAL A 411 15.46 0.72 12.96
CA VAL A 411 15.78 -0.29 11.94
C VAL A 411 16.20 -1.57 12.69
N ASN A 412 15.46 -2.67 12.51
CA ASN A 412 15.64 -3.92 13.24
C ASN A 412 15.64 -3.76 14.78
N GLY A 413 14.88 -2.77 15.29
CA GLY A 413 14.79 -2.45 16.72
C GLY A 413 15.93 -1.59 17.27
N VAL A 414 16.90 -1.20 16.45
CA VAL A 414 17.95 -0.22 16.80
C VAL A 414 17.47 1.18 16.38
N PRO A 415 17.46 2.18 17.28
CA PRO A 415 17.15 3.57 16.91
C PRO A 415 18.14 4.11 15.88
N VAL A 416 17.63 4.88 14.91
CA VAL A 416 18.47 5.65 13.98
C VAL A 416 18.35 7.14 14.28
N ASP A 417 19.45 7.88 14.09
CA ASP A 417 19.53 9.33 14.34
C ASP A 417 18.91 10.13 13.18
N LEU A 418 17.61 9.90 12.96
CA LEU A 418 16.81 10.49 11.89
C LEU A 418 15.40 10.78 12.40
N GLU A 419 14.95 11.99 12.10
CA GLU A 419 13.59 12.44 12.35
C GLU A 419 12.87 12.81 11.05
N LEU A 420 11.54 12.66 11.06
CA LEU A 420 10.65 13.15 10.03
C LEU A 420 9.48 13.88 10.68
N VAL A 421 9.07 15.01 10.13
CA VAL A 421 7.90 15.76 10.61
C VAL A 421 6.81 15.75 9.55
N VAL A 422 5.64 15.20 9.88
CA VAL A 422 4.44 15.38 9.05
C VAL A 422 3.81 16.73 9.39
N LYS A 423 3.51 17.51 8.36
CA LYS A 423 2.91 18.84 8.43
C LYS A 423 1.43 18.78 8.02
N PRO A 424 0.57 19.59 8.67
CA PRO A 424 -0.82 19.68 8.27
C PRO A 424 -0.90 20.33 6.90
N VAL A 425 -1.91 19.94 6.12
CA VAL A 425 -2.30 20.72 4.96
C VAL A 425 -3.12 21.95 5.36
N PRO A 426 -3.21 22.96 4.48
CA PRO A 426 -4.21 24.02 4.64
C PRO A 426 -5.64 23.46 4.76
N GLU A 427 -6.39 23.96 5.74
CA GLU A 427 -7.85 23.85 5.80
C GLU A 427 -8.45 25.26 5.74
N VAL A 428 -8.79 25.71 4.54
CA VAL A 428 -9.46 27.01 4.32
C VAL A 428 -10.86 26.82 3.72
N THR A 429 -11.77 27.73 4.05
CA THR A 429 -13.09 27.82 3.43
C THR A 429 -13.12 29.06 2.54
N ILE A 430 -13.00 28.86 1.23
CA ILE A 430 -13.02 29.96 0.26
C ILE A 430 -14.43 30.07 -0.34
N THR A 431 -14.98 31.29 -0.35
CA THR A 431 -16.29 31.60 -0.91
C THR A 431 -16.19 32.67 -1.99
N THR A 432 -17.07 32.66 -2.97
CA THR A 432 -17.08 33.63 -4.07
C THR A 432 -18.39 34.40 -4.18
N SER A 433 -18.29 35.68 -4.53
CA SER A 433 -19.42 36.50 -4.97
C SER A 433 -19.10 37.17 -6.31
N VAL A 434 -20.10 37.30 -7.18
CA VAL A 434 -20.00 37.83 -8.54
C VAL A 434 -20.88 39.07 -8.68
N GLN A 435 -20.35 40.13 -9.29
CA GLN A 435 -21.07 41.38 -9.59
C GLN A 435 -20.81 41.79 -11.04
N ALA A 436 -21.86 42.11 -11.79
CA ALA A 436 -21.76 42.67 -13.14
C ALA A 436 -21.82 44.21 -13.07
N PRO A 437 -20.77 44.94 -13.48
CA PRO A 437 -20.81 46.41 -13.51
C PRO A 437 -21.57 46.91 -14.74
N GLU A 438 -22.64 47.69 -14.51
CA GLU A 438 -23.59 48.21 -15.53
C GLU A 438 -22.92 48.89 -16.75
N ALA A 439 -21.72 49.44 -16.59
CA ALA A 439 -21.02 50.22 -17.61
C ALA A 439 -20.10 49.40 -18.54
N ILE A 440 -19.89 48.09 -18.30
CA ILE A 440 -18.93 47.27 -19.06
C ILE A 440 -19.52 45.88 -19.36
N GLY A 441 -20.19 45.75 -20.52
CA GLY A 441 -20.72 44.47 -20.99
C GLY A 441 -19.64 43.38 -21.10
N GLY A 442 -19.97 42.16 -20.68
CA GLY A 442 -19.05 41.02 -20.66
C GLY A 442 -18.00 41.03 -19.54
N ALA A 443 -18.01 42.01 -18.63
CA ALA A 443 -17.11 42.05 -17.48
C ALA A 443 -17.80 41.65 -16.18
N TYR A 444 -17.07 40.99 -15.28
CA TYR A 444 -17.55 40.53 -13.98
C TYR A 444 -16.50 40.80 -12.91
N ILE A 445 -16.91 41.46 -11.82
CA ILE A 445 -16.10 41.61 -10.61
C ILE A 445 -16.36 40.36 -9.76
N ILE A 446 -15.31 39.59 -9.50
CA ILE A 446 -15.36 38.43 -8.61
C ILE A 446 -14.60 38.77 -7.33
N THR A 447 -15.23 38.49 -6.19
CA THR A 447 -14.59 38.58 -4.88
C THR A 447 -14.43 37.16 -4.33
N TYR A 448 -13.18 36.73 -4.13
CA TYR A 448 -12.84 35.52 -3.39
C TYR A 448 -12.58 35.91 -1.94
N SER A 449 -13.36 35.39 -1.00
CA SER A 449 -13.29 35.68 0.44
C SER A 449 -12.87 34.43 1.23
N GLY A 450 -12.26 34.64 2.40
CA GLY A 450 -11.73 33.56 3.26
C GLY A 450 -10.23 33.32 3.10
N LEU A 451 -9.51 34.26 2.46
CA LEU A 451 -8.08 34.17 2.20
C LEU A 451 -7.30 34.67 3.43
N VAL A 452 -7.09 33.78 4.40
CA VAL A 452 -6.42 34.13 5.68
C VAL A 452 -4.91 34.23 5.54
N SER A 453 -4.29 35.18 6.25
CA SER A 453 -2.88 35.59 6.08
C SER A 453 -1.80 34.54 6.33
N ASP A 454 -2.17 33.37 6.84
CA ASP A 454 -1.25 32.29 7.18
C ASP A 454 -0.91 31.39 5.98
N PHE A 455 -1.55 31.65 4.83
CA PHE A 455 -1.34 30.96 3.56
C PHE A 455 -1.15 31.95 2.41
N ASP A 456 -0.25 31.60 1.49
CA ASP A 456 -0.15 32.20 0.16
C ASP A 456 -1.18 31.54 -0.77
N PHE A 457 -1.87 32.34 -1.58
CA PHE A 457 -2.94 31.87 -2.46
C PHE A 457 -2.60 32.09 -3.93
N VAL A 458 -2.84 31.07 -4.74
CA VAL A 458 -2.66 31.11 -6.20
C VAL A 458 -3.95 30.68 -6.88
N LEU A 459 -4.46 31.51 -7.79
CA LEU A 459 -5.65 31.26 -8.59
C LEU A 459 -5.25 30.76 -9.98
N ASP A 460 -5.67 29.56 -10.35
CA ASP A 460 -5.87 29.17 -11.75
C ASP A 460 -7.35 29.39 -12.05
N PHE A 461 -7.64 30.48 -12.77
CA PHE A 461 -9.00 30.97 -12.92
C PHE A 461 -9.85 30.05 -13.82
N GLN A 462 -9.27 29.47 -14.89
CA GLN A 462 -9.98 28.64 -15.88
C GLN A 462 -9.74 27.13 -15.71
N GLY A 463 -8.82 26.72 -14.83
CA GLY A 463 -8.37 25.34 -14.72
C GLY A 463 -7.43 24.91 -15.85
N ASP A 464 -6.82 25.88 -16.56
CA ASP A 464 -5.98 25.69 -17.74
C ASP A 464 -4.47 25.69 -17.44
N GLY A 465 -4.10 25.87 -16.15
CA GLY A 465 -2.74 25.99 -15.66
C GLY A 465 -2.18 27.42 -15.65
N ASN A 466 -2.91 28.42 -16.17
CA ASN A 466 -2.48 29.82 -16.11
C ASN A 466 -2.77 30.40 -14.73
N THR A 467 -1.74 30.39 -13.89
CA THR A 467 -1.81 30.76 -12.47
C THR A 467 -1.46 32.23 -12.20
N GLU A 468 -2.12 32.81 -11.19
CA GLU A 468 -1.87 34.17 -10.69
C GLU A 468 -1.83 34.19 -9.16
N VAL A 469 -0.90 34.93 -8.57
CA VAL A 469 -0.83 35.15 -7.12
C VAL A 469 -1.97 36.04 -6.68
N MET A 470 -2.81 35.56 -5.77
CA MET A 470 -3.86 36.34 -5.13
C MET A 470 -3.23 37.17 -4.00
N LEU A 471 -3.48 38.48 -4.00
CA LEU A 471 -3.04 39.40 -2.94
C LEU A 471 -4.26 39.89 -2.16
N PRO A 472 -4.61 39.28 -1.00
CA PRO A 472 -5.81 39.65 -0.27
C PRO A 472 -5.71 41.07 0.31
N ASN A 473 -6.85 41.75 0.38
CA ASN A 473 -6.98 43.00 1.13
C ASN A 473 -6.94 42.73 2.66
N LYS A 474 -7.11 43.78 3.47
CA LYS A 474 -7.10 43.66 4.95
C LYS A 474 -8.27 42.86 5.53
N GLN A 475 -9.26 42.50 4.70
CA GLN A 475 -10.45 41.73 5.03
C GLN A 475 -10.32 40.26 4.62
N GLY A 476 -9.20 39.85 3.99
CA GLY A 476 -9.01 38.49 3.49
C GLY A 476 -9.75 38.23 2.17
N GLU A 477 -9.90 39.27 1.34
CA GLU A 477 -10.62 39.22 0.06
C GLU A 477 -9.69 39.55 -1.11
N PHE A 478 -9.77 38.77 -2.19
CA PHE A 478 -9.17 39.10 -3.48
C PHE A 478 -10.26 39.47 -4.47
N ILE A 479 -10.25 40.73 -4.91
CA ILE A 479 -11.26 41.30 -5.80
C ILE A 479 -10.60 41.53 -7.17
N LYS A 480 -11.12 40.90 -8.22
CA LYS A 480 -10.59 41.08 -9.58
C LYS A 480 -11.71 41.14 -10.62
N LEU A 481 -11.49 42.00 -11.62
CA LEU A 481 -12.33 42.11 -12.81
C LEU A 481 -11.88 41.08 -13.85
N PHE A 482 -12.80 40.25 -14.32
CA PHE A 482 -12.60 39.29 -15.40
C PHE A 482 -13.51 39.65 -16.57
N SER A 483 -12.96 39.64 -17.79
CA SER A 483 -13.72 39.85 -19.03
C SER A 483 -13.91 38.52 -19.75
N THR A 484 -15.17 38.17 -20.06
CA THR A 484 -15.52 37.02 -20.89
C THR A 484 -16.20 37.49 -22.19
N LYS A 485 -16.24 36.61 -23.20
CA LYS A 485 -16.92 36.83 -24.48
C LYS A 485 -18.37 36.34 -24.49
N SER A 486 -18.90 35.86 -23.36
CA SER A 486 -20.22 35.25 -23.22
C SER A 486 -21.08 35.96 -22.17
N ASP A 487 -22.37 36.11 -22.46
CA ASP A 487 -23.38 36.67 -21.55
C ASP A 487 -23.82 35.62 -20.50
N GLY A 488 -22.87 35.25 -19.63
CA GLY A 488 -23.07 34.27 -18.58
C GLY A 488 -21.74 33.80 -18.01
N PHE A 489 -21.70 33.69 -16.68
CA PHE A 489 -20.52 33.27 -15.94
C PHE A 489 -20.74 31.90 -15.30
N ASN A 490 -19.99 30.89 -15.74
CA ASN A 490 -19.94 29.57 -15.12
C ASN A 490 -18.53 29.00 -15.33
N VAL A 491 -17.66 29.18 -14.33
CA VAL A 491 -16.25 28.78 -14.39
C VAL A 491 -15.90 28.00 -13.12
N VAL A 492 -15.15 26.90 -13.27
CA VAL A 492 -14.57 26.17 -12.14
C VAL A 492 -13.13 26.66 -11.98
N SER A 493 -12.92 27.59 -11.06
CA SER A 493 -11.58 28.05 -10.70
C SER A 493 -10.92 27.05 -9.75
N LYS A 494 -9.61 26.87 -9.88
CA LYS A 494 -8.79 26.19 -8.88
C LYS A 494 -8.05 27.23 -8.06
N VAL A 495 -8.17 27.14 -6.74
CA VAL A 495 -7.34 27.94 -5.83
C VAL A 495 -6.41 26.99 -5.08
N TYR A 496 -5.12 27.26 -5.17
CA TYR A 496 -4.08 26.60 -4.40
C TYR A 496 -3.78 27.47 -3.18
N ALA A 497 -4.07 26.99 -1.97
CA ALA A 497 -3.57 27.60 -0.74
C ALA A 497 -2.28 26.90 -0.35
N THR A 498 -1.21 27.64 -0.04
CA THR A 498 0.08 27.11 0.40
C THR A 498 0.44 27.72 1.74
N ASN A 499 0.71 26.92 2.77
CA ASN A 499 1.10 27.45 4.08
C ASN A 499 2.52 28.01 4.01
N SER A 500 2.67 29.32 4.24
CA SER A 500 3.93 30.05 4.11
C SER A 500 5.03 29.59 5.07
N THR A 501 4.67 28.83 6.12
CA THR A 501 5.60 28.28 7.13
C THR A 501 5.97 26.82 6.87
N THR A 502 5.05 26.00 6.33
CA THR A 502 5.29 24.55 6.11
C THR A 502 5.54 24.16 4.67
N GLY A 503 5.16 25.01 3.71
CA GLY A 503 5.21 24.71 2.27
C GLY A 503 4.14 23.73 1.78
N CYS A 504 3.22 23.26 2.64
CA CYS A 504 2.15 22.36 2.24
C CYS A 504 1.02 23.09 1.51
N THR A 505 0.52 22.47 0.44
CA THR A 505 -0.42 23.08 -0.50
C THR A 505 -1.67 22.23 -0.67
N SER A 506 -2.85 22.86 -0.75
CA SER A 506 -4.12 22.19 -1.06
C SER A 506 -4.82 22.85 -2.25
N GLU A 507 -5.41 22.02 -3.13
CA GLU A 507 -6.27 22.48 -4.23
C GLU A 507 -7.74 22.55 -3.78
N TYR A 508 -8.37 23.71 -4.00
CA TYR A 508 -9.80 23.92 -3.82
C TYR A 508 -10.45 24.24 -5.17
N GLN A 509 -11.43 23.43 -5.57
CA GLN A 509 -12.21 23.69 -6.77
C GLN A 509 -13.44 24.52 -6.41
N ILE A 510 -13.50 25.74 -6.95
CA ILE A 510 -14.53 26.73 -6.64
C ILE A 510 -15.35 26.97 -7.90
N LYS A 511 -16.63 26.60 -7.85
CA LYS A 511 -17.58 26.91 -8.91
C LYS A 511 -18.04 28.35 -8.75
N VAL A 512 -17.81 29.17 -9.77
CA VAL A 512 -18.16 30.58 -9.79
C VAL A 512 -19.28 30.79 -10.82
N GLU A 513 -20.45 31.16 -10.35
CA GLU A 513 -21.67 31.32 -11.16
C GLU A 513 -22.29 32.72 -10.96
N SER A 514 -22.75 33.35 -12.05
CA SER A 514 -23.54 34.58 -12.00
C SER A 514 -25.05 34.27 -12.00
N LEU A 515 -25.80 34.83 -11.05
CA LEU A 515 -27.28 34.86 -11.11
C LEU A 515 -27.75 36.02 -12.01
N PRO A 516 -28.58 35.80 -13.06
CA PRO A 516 -29.09 36.88 -13.91
C PRO A 516 -30.37 37.55 -13.38
N ASP A 517 -30.61 38.80 -13.80
CA ASP A 517 -31.92 39.43 -13.70
C ASP A 517 -32.93 38.78 -14.67
N ILE A 518 -34.15 38.51 -14.22
CA ILE A 518 -35.19 37.86 -15.03
C ILE A 518 -36.05 38.92 -15.74
N SER A 519 -36.00 38.95 -17.06
CA SER A 519 -36.94 39.68 -17.93
C SER A 519 -37.46 38.76 -19.04
N ILE A 520 -38.64 39.05 -19.59
CA ILE A 520 -39.10 38.43 -20.85
C ILE A 520 -38.51 39.24 -22.00
N ILE A 521 -37.66 38.63 -22.84
CA ILE A 521 -37.17 39.32 -24.04
C ILE A 521 -38.20 39.16 -25.15
N SER A 522 -38.73 37.94 -25.36
CA SER A 522 -39.59 37.71 -26.51
C SER A 522 -40.62 36.59 -26.40
N LEU A 523 -41.60 36.66 -27.30
CA LEU A 523 -42.68 35.71 -27.44
C LEU A 523 -42.74 35.25 -28.90
N ASN A 524 -42.25 34.04 -29.13
CA ASN A 524 -42.14 33.46 -30.46
C ASN A 524 -43.28 32.49 -30.70
N PHE A 525 -44.06 32.77 -31.74
CA PHE A 525 -44.91 31.79 -32.41
C PHE A 525 -44.07 31.14 -33.51
N PRO A 526 -44.25 29.85 -33.84
CA PRO A 526 -43.51 29.25 -34.95
C PRO A 526 -43.74 30.05 -36.24
N ASP A 527 -42.64 30.29 -36.97
CA ASP A 527 -42.60 30.90 -38.30
C ASP A 527 -43.06 32.38 -38.43
N GLN A 528 -43.05 33.19 -37.35
CA GLN A 528 -43.03 34.67 -37.43
C GLN A 528 -42.11 35.30 -36.35
N GLU A 529 -41.48 36.45 -36.68
CA GLU A 529 -40.56 37.17 -35.78
C GLU A 529 -41.24 37.88 -34.60
N ASP A 530 -40.42 38.19 -33.58
CA ASP A 530 -40.79 38.67 -32.24
C ASP A 530 -41.84 39.79 -32.19
N CYS A 531 -42.97 39.51 -31.55
CA CYS A 531 -44.08 40.46 -31.41
C CYS A 531 -44.02 41.38 -30.17
N CYS A 532 -42.89 41.42 -29.44
CA CYS A 532 -42.80 42.05 -28.11
C CYS A 532 -41.59 42.98 -27.86
N ASN A 533 -40.85 43.40 -28.88
CA ASN A 533 -39.85 44.46 -28.70
C ASN A 533 -40.54 45.83 -28.52
N GLY A 534 -40.28 46.48 -27.39
CA GLY A 534 -40.91 47.75 -27.02
C GLY A 534 -40.20 48.98 -27.59
N LEU A 535 -41.02 50.03 -27.79
CA LEU A 535 -40.71 51.42 -28.18
C LEU A 535 -40.63 51.73 -29.69
N GLU A 536 -41.56 52.62 -30.09
CA GLU A 536 -41.69 53.35 -31.36
C GLU A 536 -41.86 52.54 -32.66
N ILE A 537 -43.13 52.23 -32.97
CA ILE A 537 -43.58 51.85 -34.32
C ILE A 537 -43.99 53.15 -35.06
N ASP A 538 -43.07 53.73 -35.83
CA ASP A 538 -43.39 54.66 -36.91
C ASP A 538 -43.00 54.02 -38.26
N GLU A 539 -44.00 53.93 -39.15
CA GLU A 539 -44.02 53.30 -40.48
C GLU A 539 -43.72 51.78 -40.61
N VAL A 540 -44.66 51.11 -41.30
CA VAL A 540 -44.58 49.69 -41.69
C VAL A 540 -43.72 49.54 -42.94
N SER A 541 -42.71 48.66 -42.90
CA SER A 541 -42.19 48.02 -44.12
C SER A 541 -41.73 46.58 -43.87
N TYR A 542 -41.93 45.72 -44.86
CA TYR A 542 -41.89 44.25 -44.77
C TYR A 542 -40.55 43.67 -45.24
N ILE A 543 -40.19 42.47 -44.76
CA ILE A 543 -39.36 41.52 -45.53
C ILE A 543 -40.07 40.16 -45.69
N LYS A 544 -40.93 40.11 -46.71
CA LYS A 544 -40.91 39.08 -47.78
C LYS A 544 -40.62 37.62 -47.37
N GLY A 545 -41.60 36.93 -46.79
CA GLY A 545 -41.50 35.49 -46.48
C GLY A 545 -42.86 34.79 -46.33
N GLN A 546 -43.48 34.88 -45.14
CA GLN A 546 -44.81 34.31 -44.85
C GLN A 546 -45.66 35.23 -43.95
N ASP A 547 -46.74 35.80 -44.49
CA ASP A 547 -47.61 36.76 -43.79
C ASP A 547 -48.74 36.12 -42.93
N ALA A 548 -48.65 34.83 -42.56
CA ALA A 548 -49.61 34.15 -41.66
C ALA A 548 -49.26 32.68 -41.36
N TYR A 549 -49.63 32.22 -40.16
CA TYR A 549 -49.39 30.87 -39.65
C TYR A 549 -50.14 29.74 -40.39
N CYS A 550 -49.44 28.78 -40.99
CA CYS A 550 -50.04 27.71 -41.81
C CYS A 550 -50.72 26.58 -40.98
N LEU A 551 -52.06 26.40 -41.10
CA LEU A 551 -52.82 25.37 -40.36
C LEU A 551 -52.97 24.05 -41.13
N GLU A 552 -52.07 23.10 -40.89
CA GLU A 552 -52.28 21.67 -41.25
C GLU A 552 -52.86 20.89 -40.04
N ASP A 553 -54.17 20.98 -39.88
CA ASP A 553 -55.01 20.13 -39.03
C ASP A 553 -54.75 20.17 -37.49
N ILE A 554 -54.09 21.21 -36.98
CA ILE A 554 -53.87 21.46 -35.53
C ILE A 554 -54.95 22.42 -34.97
N THR A 555 -55.44 22.19 -33.74
CA THR A 555 -56.50 23.00 -33.08
C THR A 555 -56.01 23.89 -31.93
N THR A 556 -54.71 23.92 -31.67
CA THR A 556 -54.04 24.73 -30.64
C THR A 556 -52.79 25.37 -31.24
N ILE A 557 -52.57 26.66 -31.00
CA ILE A 557 -51.41 27.39 -31.52
C ILE A 557 -50.30 27.35 -30.46
N PRO A 558 -49.20 26.59 -30.64
CA PRO A 558 -48.09 26.62 -29.72
C PRO A 558 -47.37 27.98 -29.79
N PHE A 559 -46.82 28.41 -28.66
CA PHE A 559 -45.87 29.51 -28.58
C PHE A 559 -44.79 29.16 -27.56
N THR A 560 -43.63 29.78 -27.69
CA THR A 560 -42.52 29.65 -26.75
C THR A 560 -42.24 31.03 -26.16
N ILE A 561 -42.22 31.11 -24.83
CA ILE A 561 -41.77 32.31 -24.12
C ILE A 561 -40.26 32.16 -23.95
N LYS A 562 -39.48 33.15 -24.42
CA LYS A 562 -38.06 33.25 -24.12
C LYS A 562 -37.81 34.39 -23.13
N THR A 563 -37.34 33.99 -21.96
CA THR A 563 -36.75 34.87 -20.95
C THR A 563 -35.31 35.23 -21.35
N VAL A 564 -34.75 36.27 -20.72
CA VAL A 564 -33.31 36.54 -20.78
C VAL A 564 -32.57 35.25 -20.44
N ASN A 565 -31.63 34.82 -21.29
CA ASN A 565 -30.74 33.67 -21.05
C ASN A 565 -31.46 32.37 -20.64
N ASP A 566 -32.65 32.10 -21.19
CA ASP A 566 -33.51 30.94 -20.88
C ASP A 566 -33.78 30.74 -19.37
N GLN A 567 -33.83 31.83 -18.58
CA GLN A 567 -34.12 31.81 -17.15
C GLN A 567 -35.45 31.10 -16.82
N PRO A 568 -35.47 30.19 -15.83
CA PRO A 568 -36.66 29.42 -15.48
C PRO A 568 -37.76 30.29 -14.84
N PHE A 569 -39.02 29.91 -15.03
CA PHE A 569 -40.17 30.50 -14.37
C PHE A 569 -41.26 29.45 -14.08
N ASP A 570 -42.02 29.65 -13.01
CA ASP A 570 -42.89 28.61 -12.44
C ASP A 570 -44.27 28.55 -13.08
N THR A 571 -44.82 29.71 -13.48
CA THR A 571 -46.14 29.80 -14.13
C THR A 571 -46.19 30.91 -15.18
N ALA A 572 -47.07 30.73 -16.17
CA ALA A 572 -47.39 31.76 -17.16
C ALA A 572 -48.89 32.03 -17.20
N ARG A 573 -49.27 33.28 -17.51
CA ARG A 573 -50.66 33.69 -17.73
C ARG A 573 -50.76 34.36 -19.08
N VAL A 574 -51.70 33.92 -19.90
CA VAL A 574 -51.90 34.40 -21.28
C VAL A 574 -53.36 34.75 -21.49
N ARG A 575 -53.64 35.86 -22.18
CA ARG A 575 -55.00 36.24 -22.56
C ARG A 575 -55.09 36.71 -24.01
N PHE A 576 -56.23 36.42 -24.62
CA PHE A 576 -56.51 36.69 -26.03
C PHE A 576 -57.78 37.51 -26.20
N LYS A 577 -57.81 38.33 -27.26
CA LYS A 577 -58.95 39.14 -27.67
C LYS A 577 -58.96 39.30 -29.20
N LEU A 578 -60.15 39.32 -29.82
CA LEU A 578 -60.26 39.54 -31.26
C LEU A 578 -60.14 41.04 -31.56
N SER A 579 -59.14 41.46 -32.35
CA SER A 579 -58.81 42.89 -32.53
C SER A 579 -59.94 43.68 -33.19
N SER A 580 -60.83 43.02 -33.94
CA SER A 580 -62.03 43.63 -34.55
C SER A 580 -63.20 43.85 -33.58
N GLU A 581 -63.15 43.34 -32.34
CA GLU A 581 -64.20 43.52 -31.33
C GLU A 581 -63.63 44.14 -30.03
N PRO A 582 -63.29 45.44 -30.03
CA PRO A 582 -62.58 46.08 -28.92
C PRO A 582 -63.36 46.19 -27.61
N THR A 583 -64.67 45.91 -27.59
CA THR A 583 -65.49 45.82 -26.36
C THR A 583 -65.60 44.41 -25.78
N SER A 584 -65.07 43.38 -26.45
CA SER A 584 -65.09 42.01 -25.95
C SER A 584 -64.20 41.81 -24.72
N ASN A 585 -64.59 40.88 -23.84
CA ASN A 585 -63.82 40.53 -22.64
C ASN A 585 -62.59 39.69 -23.03
N TRP A 586 -61.44 40.00 -22.43
CA TRP A 586 -60.23 39.17 -22.52
C TRP A 586 -60.52 37.76 -22.03
N ARG A 587 -60.13 36.74 -22.81
CA ARG A 587 -60.15 35.34 -22.38
C ARG A 587 -58.77 34.96 -21.88
N GLU A 588 -58.63 34.81 -20.56
CA GLU A 588 -57.37 34.48 -19.90
C GLU A 588 -57.26 32.99 -19.56
N HIS A 589 -56.04 32.46 -19.63
CA HIS A 589 -55.67 31.11 -19.24
C HIS A 589 -54.38 31.12 -18.40
N THR A 590 -54.26 30.21 -17.44
CA THR A 590 -53.08 30.06 -16.58
C THR A 590 -52.43 28.72 -16.84
N ILE A 591 -51.16 28.75 -17.26
CA ILE A 591 -50.34 27.59 -17.57
C ILE A 591 -49.53 27.25 -16.31
N LYS A 592 -49.74 26.04 -15.79
CA LYS A 592 -49.10 25.53 -14.56
C LYS A 592 -48.12 24.37 -14.80
N ASP A 593 -48.12 23.79 -16.00
CA ASP A 593 -47.12 22.83 -16.46
C ASP A 593 -46.55 23.39 -17.76
N ILE A 594 -45.35 23.95 -17.67
CA ILE A 594 -44.67 24.65 -18.76
C ILE A 594 -44.20 23.70 -19.87
N ASN A 595 -43.96 22.42 -19.53
CA ASN A 595 -43.52 21.40 -20.48
C ASN A 595 -44.69 20.78 -21.27
N LYS A 596 -45.94 21.10 -20.89
CA LYS A 596 -47.17 20.72 -21.59
C LYS A 596 -48.19 21.87 -21.60
N PRO A 597 -47.94 22.96 -22.35
CA PRO A 597 -48.86 24.08 -22.41
C PRO A 597 -50.17 23.65 -23.10
N VAL A 598 -51.21 23.40 -22.31
CA VAL A 598 -52.58 23.23 -22.83
C VAL A 598 -53.15 24.62 -23.09
N LEU A 599 -53.16 25.01 -24.37
CA LEU A 599 -53.52 26.37 -24.80
C LEU A 599 -55.00 26.48 -25.19
N PRO A 600 -55.61 27.66 -25.07
CA PRO A 600 -57.02 27.84 -25.41
C PRO A 600 -57.27 27.57 -26.89
N ILE A 601 -58.36 26.84 -27.19
CA ILE A 601 -58.73 26.46 -28.55
C ILE A 601 -59.19 27.71 -29.32
N ILE A 602 -58.48 28.06 -30.40
CA ILE A 602 -58.85 29.14 -31.33
C ILE A 602 -59.37 28.50 -32.61
N THR A 603 -60.69 28.48 -32.79
CA THR A 603 -61.37 27.77 -33.90
C THR A 603 -61.65 28.65 -35.12
N SER A 604 -61.23 29.92 -35.12
CA SER A 604 -61.61 30.92 -36.14
C SER A 604 -60.41 31.67 -36.69
N ILE A 605 -60.28 31.66 -38.02
CA ILE A 605 -59.35 32.50 -38.78
C ILE A 605 -59.72 33.97 -38.52
N GLY A 606 -58.74 34.81 -38.19
CA GLY A 606 -58.97 36.21 -37.82
C GLY A 606 -57.69 36.95 -37.47
N ILE A 607 -57.85 38.12 -36.85
CA ILE A 607 -56.78 38.96 -36.30
C ILE A 607 -57.00 39.12 -34.79
N TYR A 608 -55.98 38.84 -33.99
CA TYR A 608 -56.08 38.83 -32.52
C TYR A 608 -55.00 39.67 -31.83
N ASP A 609 -55.36 40.24 -30.69
CA ASP A 609 -54.45 40.82 -29.71
C ASP A 609 -54.20 39.79 -28.60
N VAL A 610 -52.93 39.61 -28.24
CA VAL A 610 -52.46 38.63 -27.25
C VAL A 610 -51.70 39.35 -26.16
N GLN A 611 -51.87 38.93 -24.91
CA GLN A 611 -51.06 39.43 -23.79
C GLN A 611 -50.55 38.29 -22.92
N VAL A 612 -49.32 38.41 -22.43
CA VAL A 612 -48.63 37.39 -21.61
C VAL A 612 -47.90 38.03 -20.43
N ARG A 613 -47.79 37.28 -19.33
CA ARG A 613 -46.85 37.53 -18.24
C ARG A 613 -46.42 36.22 -17.57
N ILE A 614 -45.31 36.24 -16.86
CA ILE A 614 -44.77 35.08 -16.11
C ILE A 614 -44.65 35.38 -14.62
N ALA A 615 -44.40 34.34 -13.83
CA ALA A 615 -44.05 34.47 -12.43
C ALA A 615 -42.96 33.47 -12.01
N TYR A 616 -42.04 33.92 -11.15
CA TYR A 616 -40.98 33.11 -10.54
C TYR A 616 -40.93 33.38 -9.03
N GLU A 617 -40.86 32.32 -8.23
CA GLU A 617 -40.90 32.33 -6.75
C GLU A 617 -42.03 33.19 -6.14
N GLY A 618 -43.14 33.34 -6.88
CA GLY A 618 -44.33 34.09 -6.47
C GLY A 618 -44.33 35.59 -6.81
N GLN A 619 -43.30 36.13 -7.46
CA GLN A 619 -43.34 37.48 -8.04
C GLN A 619 -43.81 37.42 -9.51
N GLU A 620 -44.82 38.22 -9.88
CA GLU A 620 -45.37 38.28 -11.26
C GLU A 620 -44.77 39.47 -12.04
N THR A 621 -44.50 39.29 -13.34
CA THR A 621 -44.13 40.39 -14.24
C THR A 621 -45.34 41.21 -14.69
N ASP A 622 -45.10 42.37 -15.31
CA ASP A 622 -46.11 43.13 -16.04
C ASP A 622 -46.65 42.37 -17.27
N TRP A 623 -47.77 42.84 -17.83
CA TRP A 623 -48.40 42.28 -19.03
C TRP A 623 -47.78 42.83 -20.32
N PHE A 624 -47.12 41.97 -21.07
CA PHE A 624 -46.59 42.24 -22.42
C PHE A 624 -47.67 42.00 -23.47
N THR A 625 -47.64 42.72 -24.61
CA THR A 625 -48.73 42.74 -25.60
C THR A 625 -48.22 42.53 -27.03
N CYS A 626 -48.77 41.53 -27.73
CA CYS A 626 -48.61 41.29 -29.15
C CYS A 626 -49.92 41.59 -29.90
N PRO A 627 -50.05 42.72 -30.61
CA PRO A 627 -51.22 43.03 -31.43
C PRO A 627 -51.17 42.38 -32.82
N ASN A 628 -52.33 42.19 -33.45
CA ASN A 628 -52.51 41.87 -34.89
C ASN A 628 -52.09 40.49 -35.47
N PHE A 629 -52.15 39.39 -34.70
CA PHE A 629 -51.71 38.03 -35.12
C PHE A 629 -52.63 37.31 -36.17
N LYS A 630 -52.10 36.57 -37.19
CA LYS A 630 -52.81 36.03 -38.41
C LYS A 630 -52.50 34.55 -38.84
N ILE A 631 -53.39 33.87 -39.60
CA ILE A 631 -53.38 32.37 -39.86
C ILE A 631 -53.79 31.93 -41.35
N LYS A 632 -53.04 31.04 -42.10
CA LYS A 632 -53.14 30.54 -43.56
C LYS A 632 -52.66 29.05 -43.90
N ARG A 633 -51.94 28.72 -45.03
CA ARG A 633 -51.32 27.41 -45.56
C ARG A 633 -50.15 27.60 -46.62
N CYS A 634 -49.27 26.58 -46.94
CA CYS A 634 -47.84 26.67 -47.44
C CYS A 634 -47.33 25.60 -48.53
N ASP A 635 -46.13 25.71 -49.21
CA ASP A 635 -45.45 24.71 -50.17
C ASP A 635 -43.91 24.96 -50.56
N VAL A 636 -43.13 24.06 -51.27
CA VAL A 636 -41.59 24.03 -51.41
C VAL A 636 -40.89 23.33 -52.69
N SER A 637 -39.54 23.48 -53.01
CA SER A 637 -38.75 22.78 -54.12
C SER A 637 -37.15 22.59 -54.06
N ILE A 638 -36.27 22.92 -55.08
CA ILE A 638 -34.77 22.61 -55.23
C ILE A 638 -33.89 23.72 -55.98
N THR A 639 -32.57 24.00 -55.68
CA THR A 639 -31.80 25.20 -56.18
C THR A 639 -30.27 25.25 -56.60
N SER A 640 -29.19 24.82 -55.88
CA SER A 640 -27.77 25.17 -56.28
C SER A 640 -26.59 24.25 -55.81
N LEU A 641 -25.34 24.49 -56.26
CA LEU A 641 -24.09 23.71 -55.99
C LEU A 641 -22.80 24.59 -55.99
N ASN A 642 -22.01 24.60 -54.90
CA ASN A 642 -20.86 25.52 -54.72
C ASN A 642 -19.57 24.79 -54.28
N PHE A 643 -18.39 25.27 -54.71
CA PHE A 643 -17.06 24.82 -54.23
C PHE A 643 -16.51 25.74 -53.12
N LEU A 644 -15.62 25.22 -52.28
CA LEU A 644 -15.27 25.83 -50.99
C LEU A 644 -14.39 27.09 -51.03
N ASP A 645 -13.69 27.38 -52.12
CA ASP A 645 -12.99 28.66 -52.35
C ASP A 645 -13.82 29.63 -53.22
N ASP A 646 -15.13 29.72 -52.95
CA ASP A 646 -16.10 30.66 -53.56
C ASP A 646 -16.17 30.70 -55.10
N ILE A 647 -16.08 29.52 -55.73
CA ILE A 647 -16.42 29.35 -57.16
C ILE A 647 -17.76 28.62 -57.29
N ASP A 648 -18.77 29.34 -57.77
CA ASP A 648 -20.07 28.79 -58.18
C ASP A 648 -19.98 28.32 -59.64
N CYS A 649 -20.22 27.04 -59.89
CA CYS A 649 -20.10 26.43 -61.22
C CYS A 649 -21.45 26.31 -61.96
N CYS A 650 -22.55 26.86 -61.44
CA CYS A 650 -23.90 26.65 -61.95
C CYS A 650 -24.59 27.96 -62.42
N SER A 651 -23.88 28.81 -63.18
CA SER A 651 -24.46 30.02 -63.78
C SER A 651 -25.49 29.68 -64.88
N GLY A 652 -26.76 29.51 -64.50
CA GLY A 652 -27.80 29.03 -65.42
C GLY A 652 -29.26 29.15 -64.96
N LEU A 653 -29.58 30.00 -63.97
CA LEU A 653 -30.94 30.47 -63.64
C LEU A 653 -30.85 31.79 -62.82
N GLU A 654 -31.89 32.63 -62.90
CA GLU A 654 -31.80 34.09 -62.67
C GLU A 654 -31.57 34.53 -61.21
N ILE A 655 -30.47 35.24 -60.96
CA ILE A 655 -30.31 36.20 -59.86
C ILE A 655 -29.55 37.42 -60.40
N ASP A 656 -30.14 38.61 -60.31
CA ASP A 656 -29.59 39.84 -60.87
C ASP A 656 -29.51 40.93 -59.78
N GLU A 657 -28.45 40.89 -58.97
CA GLU A 657 -27.50 42.01 -58.94
C GLU A 657 -26.12 41.51 -58.46
N VAL A 658 -25.12 41.68 -59.32
CA VAL A 658 -23.75 41.18 -59.13
C VAL A 658 -22.82 42.36 -58.91
N SER A 659 -21.84 42.23 -58.01
CA SER A 659 -20.57 42.94 -58.18
C SER A 659 -19.40 41.98 -58.02
N TYR A 660 -18.42 42.14 -58.91
CA TYR A 660 -17.47 41.10 -59.31
C TYR A 660 -16.06 41.68 -59.23
N ILE A 661 -15.08 40.94 -58.71
CA ILE A 661 -13.67 41.18 -59.02
C ILE A 661 -13.19 40.03 -59.91
N LYS A 662 -12.56 40.41 -61.02
CA LYS A 662 -12.49 39.59 -62.22
C LYS A 662 -11.21 38.76 -62.31
N GLY A 663 -11.37 37.44 -62.18
CA GLY A 663 -10.59 36.46 -62.93
C GLY A 663 -9.44 35.77 -62.18
N GLN A 664 -9.70 34.54 -61.72
CA GLN A 664 -8.75 33.41 -61.76
C GLN A 664 -9.48 32.07 -61.51
N ASP A 665 -10.01 31.45 -62.58
CA ASP A 665 -10.56 30.07 -62.53
C ASP A 665 -9.41 29.04 -62.50
N VAL A 666 -8.65 29.01 -61.40
CA VAL A 666 -7.41 28.24 -61.30
C VAL A 666 -7.20 27.72 -59.87
N TYR A 667 -7.52 26.44 -59.63
CA TYR A 667 -7.07 25.74 -58.43
C TYR A 667 -5.60 25.32 -58.57
N CYS A 668 -4.82 25.58 -57.52
CA CYS A 668 -3.38 25.36 -57.47
C CYS A 668 -3.03 24.14 -56.61
N LEU A 669 -2.32 23.16 -57.19
CA LEU A 669 -1.88 21.96 -56.47
C LEU A 669 -0.46 22.12 -55.89
N GLU A 670 -0.36 22.53 -54.62
CA GLU A 670 0.75 22.12 -53.74
C GLU A 670 0.20 21.28 -52.57
N GLY A 671 0.58 20.00 -52.52
CA GLY A 671 0.31 19.09 -51.39
C GLY A 671 -1.13 18.58 -51.23
N ILE A 672 -2.14 19.24 -51.79
CA ILE A 672 -3.55 18.83 -51.69
C ILE A 672 -3.85 17.69 -52.70
N THR A 673 -4.60 16.66 -52.28
CA THR A 673 -4.98 15.52 -53.15
C THR A 673 -6.47 15.41 -53.46
N ALA A 674 -7.33 16.29 -52.92
CA ALA A 674 -8.79 16.26 -53.10
C ALA A 674 -9.43 17.67 -53.07
N ILE A 675 -10.58 17.83 -53.74
CA ILE A 675 -11.26 19.14 -53.93
C ILE A 675 -12.66 19.14 -53.28
N PRO A 676 -12.94 19.96 -52.25
CA PRO A 676 -14.21 19.90 -51.51
C PRO A 676 -15.34 20.82 -52.04
N PHE A 677 -16.62 20.44 -51.85
CA PHE A 677 -17.81 21.17 -52.32
C PHE A 677 -19.11 20.87 -51.52
N ILE A 678 -20.17 21.65 -51.75
CA ILE A 678 -21.46 21.66 -51.01
C ILE A 678 -22.69 21.78 -51.98
N ILE A 679 -23.85 21.19 -51.62
CA ILE A 679 -25.12 21.18 -52.41
C ILE A 679 -26.26 21.89 -51.63
N LYS A 680 -27.17 22.64 -52.30
CA LYS A 680 -28.34 23.31 -51.68
C LYS A 680 -29.68 23.09 -52.41
N THR A 681 -30.80 23.15 -51.68
CA THR A 681 -32.19 22.96 -52.15
C THR A 681 -33.10 24.17 -51.83
N VAL A 682 -34.31 24.28 -52.40
CA VAL A 682 -35.20 25.43 -52.09
C VAL A 682 -35.74 25.25 -50.69
N ASN A 683 -35.64 26.32 -49.91
CA ASN A 683 -36.02 26.37 -48.50
C ASN A 683 -35.30 25.29 -47.67
N ASP A 684 -34.05 24.95 -48.03
CA ASP A 684 -33.15 24.03 -47.32
C ASP A 684 -33.77 22.66 -46.96
N GLN A 685 -34.66 22.14 -47.82
CA GLN A 685 -35.24 20.81 -47.60
C GLN A 685 -34.19 19.70 -47.64
N SER A 686 -34.15 18.94 -46.55
CA SER A 686 -33.30 17.76 -46.39
C SER A 686 -33.56 16.70 -47.44
N PHE A 687 -32.52 16.30 -48.19
CA PHE A 687 -32.53 15.11 -49.04
C PHE A 687 -31.75 13.96 -48.38
N ASN A 688 -31.96 12.73 -48.84
CA ASN A 688 -31.45 11.51 -48.20
C ASN A 688 -30.09 11.02 -48.73
N MET A 689 -29.69 11.45 -49.93
CA MET A 689 -28.44 11.05 -50.59
C MET A 689 -28.14 12.00 -51.77
N ALA A 690 -26.86 12.21 -52.10
CA ALA A 690 -26.41 12.82 -53.36
C ALA A 690 -25.34 11.95 -54.04
N ARG A 691 -25.16 12.14 -55.35
CA ARG A 691 -24.05 11.52 -56.11
C ARG A 691 -23.39 12.51 -57.05
N VAL A 692 -22.08 12.40 -57.19
CA VAL A 692 -21.25 13.27 -58.02
C VAL A 692 -20.26 12.44 -58.83
N ARG A 693 -19.99 12.82 -60.09
CA ARG A 693 -19.00 12.12 -60.93
C ARG A 693 -18.14 13.06 -61.78
N PHE A 694 -16.90 12.64 -62.03
CA PHE A 694 -15.86 13.42 -62.71
C PHE A 694 -15.21 12.63 -63.85
N LYS A 695 -14.78 13.32 -64.91
CA LYS A 695 -14.06 12.72 -66.05
C LYS A 695 -13.16 13.74 -66.75
N LEU A 696 -11.99 13.32 -67.24
CA LEU A 696 -11.03 14.19 -67.92
C LEU A 696 -11.51 14.51 -69.35
N SER A 697 -11.74 15.78 -69.68
CA SER A 697 -12.34 16.23 -70.95
C SER A 697 -11.46 15.94 -72.16
N SER A 698 -10.14 15.80 -71.99
CA SER A 698 -9.20 15.40 -73.05
C SER A 698 -9.20 13.89 -73.34
N GLU A 699 -9.84 13.06 -72.51
CA GLU A 699 -9.99 11.61 -72.71
C GLU A 699 -11.49 11.22 -72.71
N PRO A 700 -12.28 11.67 -73.72
CA PRO A 700 -13.74 11.52 -73.71
C PRO A 700 -14.24 10.08 -73.82
N THR A 701 -13.37 9.09 -74.02
CA THR A 701 -13.70 7.64 -74.00
C THR A 701 -13.32 6.92 -72.71
N SER A 702 -12.75 7.62 -71.71
CA SER A 702 -12.45 7.05 -70.38
C SER A 702 -13.71 6.83 -69.53
N ASP A 703 -13.64 6.00 -68.50
CA ASP A 703 -14.76 5.79 -67.57
C ASP A 703 -14.92 6.96 -66.59
N TRP A 704 -16.16 7.24 -66.19
CA TRP A 704 -16.48 8.24 -65.16
C TRP A 704 -16.08 7.73 -63.77
N LYS A 705 -15.45 8.60 -62.96
CA LYS A 705 -15.21 8.34 -61.54
C LYS A 705 -16.35 8.93 -60.71
N GLU A 706 -17.23 8.08 -60.19
CA GLU A 706 -18.39 8.46 -59.35
C GLU A 706 -18.07 8.34 -57.85
N HIS A 707 -18.63 9.26 -57.06
CA HIS A 707 -18.60 9.29 -55.61
C HIS A 707 -20.01 9.51 -55.07
N THR A 708 -20.38 8.85 -53.97
CA THR A 708 -21.71 8.93 -53.35
C THR A 708 -21.62 9.56 -51.98
N ILE A 709 -22.45 10.57 -51.74
CA ILE A 709 -22.49 11.39 -50.53
C ILE A 709 -23.78 11.02 -49.78
N LYS A 710 -23.66 10.76 -48.47
CA LYS A 710 -24.77 10.31 -47.62
C LYS A 710 -25.19 11.31 -46.56
N ASP A 711 -24.45 12.41 -46.40
CA ASP A 711 -24.78 13.54 -45.54
C ASP A 711 -24.71 14.82 -46.36
N ILE A 712 -25.66 15.73 -46.15
CA ILE A 712 -25.74 17.02 -46.86
C ILE A 712 -24.75 18.05 -46.31
N ASN A 713 -24.29 17.87 -45.06
CA ASN A 713 -23.47 18.85 -44.34
C ASN A 713 -21.98 18.50 -44.29
N ASP A 714 -21.55 17.39 -44.90
CA ASP A 714 -20.16 16.94 -44.91
C ASP A 714 -19.49 17.26 -46.27
N PRO A 715 -18.46 18.12 -46.33
CA PRO A 715 -17.83 18.52 -47.59
C PRO A 715 -17.09 17.34 -48.24
N ALA A 716 -17.70 16.74 -49.26
CA ALA A 716 -17.14 15.57 -49.94
C ALA A 716 -15.82 15.91 -50.65
N LEU A 717 -14.78 15.11 -50.40
CA LEU A 717 -13.41 15.26 -50.93
C LEU A 717 -13.09 14.20 -52.01
N PRO A 718 -13.55 14.35 -53.27
CA PRO A 718 -13.08 13.54 -54.39
C PRO A 718 -11.57 13.75 -54.63
N ILE A 719 -10.82 12.64 -54.61
CA ILE A 719 -9.39 12.65 -54.89
C ILE A 719 -9.15 12.80 -56.39
N ILE A 720 -8.50 13.90 -56.80
CA ILE A 720 -8.08 14.14 -58.19
C ILE A 720 -6.55 14.27 -58.21
N THR A 721 -5.89 13.32 -58.85
CA THR A 721 -4.42 13.15 -58.81
C THR A 721 -3.67 13.80 -59.97
N ASN A 722 -4.37 14.28 -61.00
CA ASN A 722 -3.78 14.68 -62.27
C ASN A 722 -4.22 16.10 -62.66
N ILE A 723 -3.32 16.81 -63.32
CA ILE A 723 -3.53 18.16 -63.88
C ILE A 723 -4.25 18.07 -65.23
N GLY A 724 -5.27 18.91 -65.45
CA GLY A 724 -6.07 18.88 -66.68
C GLY A 724 -7.41 19.61 -66.59
N ILE A 725 -8.27 19.42 -67.59
CA ILE A 725 -9.66 19.91 -67.64
C ILE A 725 -10.62 18.73 -67.49
N TYR A 726 -11.69 18.92 -66.73
CA TYR A 726 -12.65 17.90 -66.31
C TYR A 726 -14.10 18.35 -66.53
N ASP A 727 -14.98 17.38 -66.77
CA ASP A 727 -16.44 17.54 -66.74
C ASP A 727 -17.01 16.91 -65.45
N VAL A 728 -18.05 17.52 -64.87
CA VAL A 728 -18.62 17.14 -63.57
C VAL A 728 -20.15 17.00 -63.65
N GLN A 729 -20.76 16.05 -62.92
CA GLN A 729 -22.22 15.89 -62.84
C GLN A 729 -22.72 15.56 -61.44
N VAL A 730 -23.92 16.04 -61.06
CA VAL A 730 -24.53 15.90 -59.72
C VAL A 730 -26.03 15.53 -59.80
N ARG A 731 -26.55 14.79 -58.81
CA ARG A 731 -27.99 14.60 -58.54
C ARG A 731 -28.27 14.24 -57.07
N ILE A 732 -29.53 14.39 -56.63
CA ILE A 732 -29.96 14.08 -55.24
C ILE A 732 -31.10 13.06 -55.20
N ALA A 733 -31.40 12.53 -54.01
CA ALA A 733 -32.52 11.62 -53.77
C ALA A 733 -33.33 12.04 -52.54
N TYR A 734 -34.65 12.18 -52.68
CA TYR A 734 -35.56 12.52 -51.57
C TYR A 734 -36.68 11.48 -51.47
N LYS A 735 -36.93 10.98 -50.26
CA LYS A 735 -37.95 9.95 -49.95
C LYS A 735 -37.88 8.71 -50.87
N GLY A 736 -36.68 8.38 -51.35
CA GLY A 736 -36.41 7.18 -52.17
C GLY A 736 -36.53 7.36 -53.69
N GLN A 737 -36.82 8.56 -54.21
CA GLN A 737 -36.73 8.86 -55.64
C GLN A 737 -35.50 9.74 -55.93
N GLU A 738 -34.73 9.38 -56.95
CA GLU A 738 -33.55 10.13 -57.42
C GLU A 738 -33.98 11.15 -58.50
N THR A 739 -33.37 12.35 -58.50
CA THR A 739 -33.54 13.35 -59.57
C THR A 739 -32.71 13.00 -60.81
N ASP A 740 -32.96 13.70 -61.91
CA ASP A 740 -32.08 13.67 -63.09
C ASP A 740 -30.67 14.22 -62.79
N TRP A 741 -29.71 13.91 -63.67
CA TRP A 741 -28.32 14.38 -63.58
C TRP A 741 -28.15 15.79 -64.16
N PHE A 742 -27.60 16.69 -63.35
CA PHE A 742 -27.19 18.05 -63.74
C PHE A 742 -25.68 18.08 -64.07
N THR A 743 -25.23 18.95 -64.99
CA THR A 743 -23.87 18.92 -65.56
C THR A 743 -23.16 20.27 -65.48
N CYS A 744 -21.90 20.26 -65.02
CA CYS A 744 -20.99 21.40 -64.96
C CYS A 744 -19.75 21.10 -65.84
N PRO A 745 -19.60 21.74 -67.02
CA PRO A 745 -18.47 21.49 -67.93
C PRO A 745 -17.27 22.41 -67.70
N ASN A 746 -16.08 21.98 -68.16
CA ASN A 746 -14.82 22.76 -68.24
C ASN A 746 -14.09 23.12 -66.92
N PHE A 747 -14.17 22.30 -65.87
CA PHE A 747 -13.44 22.52 -64.61
C PHE A 747 -11.92 22.29 -64.76
N LYS A 748 -11.04 23.22 -64.36
CA LYS A 748 -9.60 23.19 -64.69
C LYS A 748 -8.65 23.20 -63.48
N ILE A 749 -7.61 22.37 -63.54
CA ILE A 749 -6.61 22.14 -62.48
C ILE A 749 -5.18 22.30 -63.07
N ILE A 750 -4.24 22.97 -62.38
CA ILE A 750 -2.84 23.16 -62.81
C ILE A 750 -1.78 22.97 -61.68
N SER A 751 -0.49 22.95 -62.05
CA SER A 751 0.68 22.96 -61.13
C SER A 751 1.11 24.39 -60.77
N CYS A 752 1.71 24.58 -59.58
CA CYS A 752 2.01 25.91 -59.02
C CYS A 752 3.40 26.50 -59.27
N ALA A 753 4.44 25.68 -59.54
CA ALA A 753 5.81 26.18 -59.74
C ALA A 753 5.95 26.97 -61.06
N ALA A 754 6.69 28.08 -61.20
CA ALA A 754 7.97 28.49 -60.59
C ALA A 754 8.24 28.18 -59.11
#